data_AF-A0A9X4G8Y1-F1
#
_entry.id   AF-A0A9X4G8Y1-F1
#
_cell.length_a   1.000
_cell.length_b   1.000
_cell.length_c   1.000
_cell.angle_alpha   90.00
_cell.angle_beta   90.00
_cell.angle_gamma   90.00
#
_symmetry.space_group_name_H-M   'P 1'
#
loop_
_entity.id
_entity.type
_entity.pdbx_description
1 polymer ?
#
loop_
_entity_poly.entity_id
_entity_poly.type
_entity_poly.pdbx_seq_one_letter_code
_entity_poly.pdbx_strand_id
1 'polypeptide(L)'
;MTQLTIQDVTNLYLYKQKSVSKNRLDDSLITRVSAKEEIDKKEFMREIGRFVTANDFEIVRYFFMAKDSLINLSSQARILANLKPGKYSKVQILEMLGYTQNGANIKFAGEIQALGFYDDNKGDLLERAYLWNTTGFKIRDNVEGQAGKDLYFVIEQSGKRYIENFGIEPLNKKEDFDFEGGFWSNLVNLGLESIIDPSGIGKKVGIDFIGKVDTYTLDEAKFKEEANKKSNWSLINAAKVYDGLDQIIKKLWDSGSIKHLYQDEKSGQFKPIIYGTNEGDSHINGTKITRKIAGKQVTIDIANQKIDKGILSGITSSMLGNMLLGGISNDDLGTPLPNKQDIIDSLTKIDNRLASYVKNGVVYVMGNGDDIVTGTEYEDIFHGGQGEDIYHAGEGDLIEDSDGKGKIYLIRANNLPKADPKREDDESYLTEKEMEEIKKGLLTGAILESYTPSNKSATFAYSFTHMDEASRAYANYRYEVKGIKVPSTDKLDSPLVEFTADLLTIIPIDSRGKPLSEKGVAIKNFKNGDLGIGLMDLNSYFYLLGGDAVGYDENSPGFYTPRNGGGSRNNSSDTGSNNEWGGNGHGNNRSNASDLNQPDNDDKNGNTNTPNNRGRNYDVYDPLALDLDGDGLETISMNGHKGALFDHEGIGIRTATGWLAADDGFLVLDRNQDGMINDISELFSNKNKLSDGSISSHGFVALSDLDVNKDKLIDQNDTLFSKLQVWRDLNRNGFSEPEELFSLEALNIKSLHTAYEERNDVLFGDNILTQLGKYEKTDGSFSQMGDINFSFNPFYSRFTEALNLTEHQKRAINLAGTGRVRDLREAATLSVELETLLQKYTVASDYKEQRSLLPVILDKWATTDLQYKPYEKELLKTVESTDSSAAVVRVTPTQLNNIRNGKNDPVVMQNFEKTKARISTLNSLYGLNINQLYYTTDEDIRYITDKVNNMYQTTVDLAYRSLLLQTRLKKYLYSINVKQVGGKWTNDYSRTKALFNATFYKSPENALYDLSEYLSFFEHHLKWKEGLLLLSYYIDYAKEQGFYENWVTSSNVTITHLKSAGILFAESINLKANQENNILLGNKNDNQLIGDLGDDLLIGGLGNDTLKGGYGSDTYIFSKGHGQDVIYEDSDTQHREHDIDILEFTDVNYAEVKFRREDNDLVIFGY
;
A
#
# COMPACT_ATOMS: atom_id res chain seq x y z
N MET A 1 43.39 16.26 17.55
CA MET A 1 43.36 15.72 16.19
C MET A 1 43.70 16.85 15.23
N THR A 2 42.99 17.02 14.10
CA THR A 2 42.89 18.33 13.44
C THR A 2 41.68 19.06 14.02
N GLN A 3 41.92 20.27 14.52
CA GLN A 3 40.93 21.21 15.02
C GLN A 3 39.77 21.37 14.02
N LEU A 4 38.53 21.07 14.45
CA LEU A 4 37.34 21.17 13.59
C LEU A 4 37.11 22.64 13.18
N THR A 5 37.03 22.89 11.88
CA THR A 5 36.83 24.23 11.30
C THR A 5 35.37 24.48 10.91
N ILE A 6 35.01 25.75 10.69
CA ILE A 6 33.68 26.10 10.15
C ILE A 6 33.41 25.43 8.79
N GLN A 7 34.45 25.22 7.98
CA GLN A 7 34.36 24.48 6.72
C GLN A 7 34.06 23.00 6.96
N ASP A 8 34.76 22.36 7.90
CA ASP A 8 34.56 20.93 8.21
C ASP A 8 33.12 20.66 8.66
N VAL A 9 32.58 21.43 9.64
CA VAL A 9 31.21 21.19 10.13
C VAL A 9 30.17 21.53 9.07
N THR A 10 30.38 22.57 8.25
CA THR A 10 29.45 22.94 7.17
C THR A 10 29.43 21.88 6.08
N ASN A 11 30.58 21.31 5.73
CA ASN A 11 30.67 20.22 4.76
C ASN A 11 30.11 18.90 5.35
N LEU A 12 30.27 18.64 6.64
CA LEU A 12 29.61 17.51 7.32
C LEU A 12 28.07 17.69 7.36
N TYR A 13 27.59 18.91 7.60
CA TYR A 13 26.16 19.25 7.62
C TYR A 13 25.52 19.09 6.24
N LEU A 14 26.12 19.68 5.20
CA LEU A 14 25.59 19.68 3.82
C LEU A 14 25.89 18.40 3.03
N TYR A 15 27.04 17.76 3.28
CA TYR A 15 27.60 16.72 2.40
C TYR A 15 28.07 15.46 3.14
N LYS A 16 27.86 15.36 4.45
CA LYS A 16 28.24 14.21 5.31
C LYS A 16 29.74 13.88 5.38
N GLN A 17 30.59 14.73 4.82
CA GLN A 17 32.05 14.55 4.75
C GLN A 17 32.75 15.91 4.87
N LYS A 18 33.97 15.95 5.42
CA LYS A 18 34.70 17.22 5.64
C LYS A 18 35.15 17.94 4.37
N SER A 19 35.27 17.24 3.24
CA SER A 19 35.58 17.83 1.95
C SER A 19 34.32 18.28 1.21
N VAL A 20 34.39 19.42 0.53
CA VAL A 20 33.35 19.86 -0.42
C VAL A 20 33.05 18.75 -1.42
N SER A 21 31.76 18.44 -1.67
CA SER A 21 31.40 17.37 -2.61
C SER A 21 31.88 17.68 -4.03
N LYS A 22 32.37 16.65 -4.73
CA LYS A 22 32.82 16.73 -6.13
C LYS A 22 31.65 16.69 -7.11
N ASN A 23 30.64 15.86 -6.82
CA ASN A 23 29.36 15.92 -7.50
C ASN A 23 28.36 16.66 -6.59
N ARG A 24 27.77 17.74 -7.10
CA ARG A 24 26.71 18.49 -6.41
C ARG A 24 25.31 18.19 -6.94
N LEU A 25 25.22 17.44 -8.04
CA LEU A 25 23.98 16.92 -8.61
C LEU A 25 23.67 15.50 -8.09
N ASP A 26 24.42 15.08 -7.07
CA ASP A 26 24.24 13.83 -6.33
C ASP A 26 23.02 14.01 -5.42
N ASP A 27 21.91 13.37 -5.77
CA ASP A 27 20.64 13.42 -5.04
C ASP A 27 20.77 12.85 -3.61
N SER A 28 21.74 11.95 -3.40
CA SER A 28 22.01 11.38 -2.08
C SER A 28 22.40 12.44 -1.04
N LEU A 29 22.80 13.66 -1.46
CA LEU A 29 23.02 14.80 -0.57
C LEU A 29 21.76 15.25 0.19
N ILE A 30 20.56 14.94 -0.31
CA ILE A 30 19.26 15.34 0.26
C ILE A 30 18.86 14.42 1.45
N THR A 31 19.44 13.22 1.55
CA THR A 31 18.97 12.17 2.48
C THR A 31 19.22 12.47 3.96
N ARG A 32 18.41 11.86 4.84
CA ARG A 32 18.33 12.18 6.28
C ARG A 32 19.43 11.60 7.18
N VAL A 33 20.48 11.02 6.63
CA VAL A 33 21.55 10.36 7.41
C VAL A 33 22.45 11.41 8.08
N SER A 34 22.35 11.52 9.41
CA SER A 34 23.21 12.40 10.23
C SER A 34 24.69 11.97 10.18
N ALA A 35 25.58 12.94 9.99
CA ALA A 35 27.02 12.74 10.15
C ALA A 35 27.41 12.68 11.64
N LYS A 36 28.62 12.19 11.94
CA LYS A 36 29.21 12.17 13.28
C LYS A 36 30.70 12.51 13.25
N GLU A 37 31.17 13.13 14.32
CA GLU A 37 32.58 13.47 14.54
C GLU A 37 32.99 13.26 16.00
N GLU A 38 34.18 12.70 16.25
CA GLU A 38 34.74 12.55 17.59
C GLU A 38 35.73 13.68 17.93
N ILE A 39 35.53 14.38 19.04
CA ILE A 39 36.33 15.54 19.44
C ILE A 39 36.99 15.31 20.80
N ASP A 40 38.32 15.45 20.88
CA ASP A 40 39.04 15.33 22.16
C ASP A 40 38.71 16.50 23.10
N LYS A 41 38.22 16.16 24.30
CA LYS A 41 37.83 17.11 25.36
C LYS A 41 38.95 18.06 25.78
N LYS A 42 40.21 17.63 25.76
CA LYS A 42 41.36 18.44 26.18
C LYS A 42 41.75 19.44 25.10
N GLU A 43 41.69 19.05 23.83
CA GLU A 43 41.89 19.96 22.69
C GLU A 43 40.77 21.02 22.63
N PHE A 44 39.51 20.58 22.73
CA PHE A 44 38.33 21.44 22.79
C PHE A 44 38.41 22.48 23.92
N MET A 45 38.62 22.04 25.16
CA MET A 45 38.64 22.94 26.34
C MET A 45 39.86 23.87 26.42
N ARG A 46 40.88 23.67 25.57
CA ARG A 46 42.12 24.46 25.59
C ARG A 46 42.07 25.70 24.72
N GLU A 47 41.49 25.64 23.52
CA GLU A 47 41.67 26.72 22.53
C GLU A 47 40.39 27.26 21.87
N ILE A 48 39.36 26.44 21.61
CA ILE A 48 38.15 26.86 20.85
C ILE A 48 36.79 26.56 21.50
N GLY A 49 36.69 25.56 22.37
CA GLY A 49 35.41 25.08 22.90
C GLY A 49 35.01 25.65 24.26
N ARG A 50 35.92 26.34 24.96
CA ARG A 50 35.66 26.81 26.32
C ARG A 50 34.87 28.12 26.32
N PHE A 51 33.55 28.07 26.54
CA PHE A 51 32.70 29.28 26.68
C PHE A 51 32.48 29.75 28.13
N VAL A 52 33.06 29.05 29.12
CA VAL A 52 32.76 29.25 30.55
C VAL A 52 34.00 29.31 31.45
N THR A 53 33.91 30.12 32.50
CA THR A 53 34.93 30.33 33.54
C THR A 53 34.57 29.56 34.82
N ALA A 54 35.51 29.42 35.76
CA ALA A 54 35.18 28.92 37.11
C ALA A 54 34.11 29.75 37.84
N ASN A 55 33.89 31.02 37.49
CA ASN A 55 32.91 31.90 38.12
C ASN A 55 31.46 31.68 37.63
N ASP A 56 31.27 31.06 36.47
CA ASP A 56 29.93 30.78 35.94
C ASP A 56 29.26 29.59 36.63
N PHE A 57 30.03 28.76 37.33
CA PHE A 57 29.53 27.67 38.18
C PHE A 57 29.18 28.18 39.58
N GLU A 58 27.88 28.24 39.91
CA GLU A 58 27.38 28.75 41.19
C GLU A 58 28.08 28.16 42.43
N ILE A 59 28.21 26.83 42.51
CA ILE A 59 28.90 26.13 43.61
C ILE A 59 30.35 26.59 43.82
N VAL A 60 31.05 26.95 42.74
CA VAL A 60 32.44 27.43 42.78
C VAL A 60 32.48 28.91 43.17
N ARG A 61 31.64 29.74 42.54
CA ARG A 61 31.47 31.16 42.87
C ARG A 61 31.13 31.36 44.35
N TYR A 62 30.11 30.66 44.85
CA TYR A 62 29.69 30.71 46.25
C TYR A 62 30.72 30.13 47.23
N PHE A 63 31.61 29.22 46.79
CA PHE A 63 32.70 28.73 47.62
C PHE A 63 33.82 29.78 47.81
N PHE A 64 34.09 30.62 46.81
CA PHE A 64 35.09 31.70 46.87
C PHE A 64 34.54 33.07 47.27
N MET A 65 33.21 33.27 47.36
CA MET A 65 32.63 34.53 47.81
C MET A 65 32.97 34.83 49.29
N ALA A 66 33.49 36.05 49.53
CA ALA A 66 33.91 36.51 50.85
C ALA A 66 32.73 36.76 51.82
N LYS A 67 33.01 36.72 53.12
CA LYS A 67 32.00 36.73 54.19
C LYS A 67 31.32 38.09 54.43
N ASP A 68 31.81 39.16 53.82
CA ASP A 68 31.66 40.51 54.37
C ASP A 68 30.30 41.20 54.10
N SER A 69 29.33 40.48 53.54
CA SER A 69 27.90 40.90 53.52
C SER A 69 26.94 39.71 53.36
N LEU A 70 26.75 38.94 54.43
CA LEU A 70 25.79 37.80 54.48
C LEU A 70 24.30 38.19 54.32
N ILE A 71 23.98 39.49 54.37
CA ILE A 71 22.60 40.01 54.52
C ILE A 71 21.74 39.74 53.28
N ASN A 72 22.30 39.92 52.06
CA ASN A 72 21.57 39.73 50.80
C ASN A 72 21.95 38.44 50.04
N LEU A 73 22.58 37.46 50.70
CA LEU A 73 22.98 36.20 50.08
C LEU A 73 21.86 35.15 50.04
N SER A 74 21.84 34.35 48.97
CA SER A 74 21.02 33.14 48.84
C SER A 74 21.33 32.11 49.93
N SER A 75 20.39 31.22 50.21
CA SER A 75 20.55 30.15 51.21
C SER A 75 21.76 29.26 50.89
N GLN A 76 21.95 28.93 49.61
CA GLN A 76 23.07 28.16 49.08
C GLN A 76 24.42 28.85 49.37
N ALA A 77 24.53 30.14 49.07
CA ALA A 77 25.73 30.93 49.35
C ALA A 77 26.07 30.98 50.85
N ARG A 78 25.05 31.13 51.70
CA ARG A 78 25.21 31.13 53.16
C ARG A 78 25.71 29.81 53.72
N ILE A 79 25.34 28.67 53.11
CA ILE A 79 25.86 27.34 53.50
C ILE A 79 27.36 27.25 53.18
N LEU A 80 27.75 27.55 51.94
CA LEU A 80 29.14 27.44 51.47
C LEU A 80 30.10 28.42 52.18
N ALA A 81 29.64 29.64 52.49
CA ALA A 81 30.40 30.61 53.27
C ALA A 81 30.68 30.14 54.72
N ASN A 82 29.86 29.26 55.28
CA ASN A 82 29.94 28.81 56.69
C ASN A 82 30.46 27.37 56.89
N LEU A 83 30.92 26.71 55.82
CA LEU A 83 31.67 25.44 55.92
C LEU A 83 32.88 25.57 56.87
N LYS A 84 33.11 24.52 57.66
CA LYS A 84 34.22 24.39 58.61
C LYS A 84 35.53 24.04 57.88
N PRO A 85 36.71 24.21 58.50
CA PRO A 85 37.96 23.63 58.00
C PRO A 85 37.82 22.12 57.78
N GLY A 86 38.23 21.64 56.60
CA GLY A 86 37.97 20.28 56.14
C GLY A 86 38.20 20.10 54.64
N LYS A 87 38.00 18.86 54.18
CA LYS A 87 38.08 18.45 52.77
C LYS A 87 36.77 17.76 52.39
N TYR A 88 36.08 18.31 51.40
CA TYR A 88 34.71 17.93 51.03
C TYR A 88 34.66 17.51 49.56
N SER A 89 34.00 16.40 49.25
CA SER A 89 33.77 15.96 47.87
C SER A 89 32.64 16.75 47.20
N LYS A 90 32.58 16.74 45.86
CA LYS A 90 31.47 17.33 45.09
C LYS A 90 30.10 16.85 45.58
N VAL A 91 29.96 15.56 45.89
CA VAL A 91 28.70 14.94 46.37
C VAL A 91 28.30 15.51 47.74
N GLN A 92 29.22 15.55 48.71
CA GLN A 92 28.95 16.07 50.06
C GLN A 92 28.51 17.54 50.04
N ILE A 93 29.03 18.34 49.12
CA ILE A 93 28.60 19.73 48.95
C ILE A 93 27.18 19.81 48.36
N LEU A 94 26.84 18.96 47.38
CA LEU A 94 25.50 18.92 46.79
C LEU A 94 24.42 18.45 47.78
N GLU A 95 24.74 17.47 48.63
CA GLU A 95 23.91 17.02 49.75
C GLU A 95 23.65 18.18 50.75
N MET A 96 24.71 18.88 51.18
CA MET A 96 24.60 20.03 52.09
C MET A 96 23.81 21.21 51.50
N LEU A 97 23.72 21.30 50.18
CA LEU A 97 22.93 22.30 49.45
C LEU A 97 21.48 21.85 49.16
N GLY A 98 21.12 20.60 49.47
CA GLY A 98 19.76 20.07 49.35
C GLY A 98 19.37 19.50 47.98
N TYR A 99 20.33 19.19 47.10
CA TYR A 99 20.07 18.73 45.72
C TYR A 99 19.75 17.21 45.59
N THR A 100 19.31 16.54 46.66
CA THR A 100 19.17 15.07 46.70
C THR A 100 17.91 14.59 47.44
N GLN A 101 16.79 14.42 46.72
CA GLN A 101 15.72 13.48 47.09
C GLN A 101 14.82 13.12 45.88
N ASN A 102 14.35 11.88 45.83
CA ASN A 102 13.21 11.37 45.04
C ASN A 102 13.09 11.79 43.57
N GLY A 103 14.13 11.55 42.75
CA GLY A 103 14.02 11.37 41.29
C GLY A 103 13.58 12.57 40.44
N ALA A 104 13.24 13.71 41.03
CA ALA A 104 12.77 14.90 40.32
C ALA A 104 13.91 15.58 39.53
N ASN A 105 13.59 16.08 38.34
CA ASN A 105 14.57 16.63 37.39
C ASN A 105 14.99 18.07 37.76
N ILE A 106 15.70 18.22 38.87
CA ILE A 106 16.26 19.49 39.35
C ILE A 106 17.56 19.77 38.58
N LYS A 107 17.73 20.97 38.01
CA LYS A 107 18.97 21.38 37.34
C LYS A 107 20.17 21.21 38.30
N PHE A 108 21.13 20.37 37.93
CA PHE A 108 22.31 20.06 38.74
C PHE A 108 23.12 21.32 39.05
N ALA A 109 23.43 21.58 40.33
CA ALA A 109 24.22 22.74 40.78
C ALA A 109 25.73 22.65 40.47
N GLY A 110 26.08 21.98 39.38
CA GLY A 110 27.42 21.91 38.78
C GLY A 110 27.38 21.76 37.25
N GLU A 111 26.21 21.89 36.63
CA GLU A 111 25.98 21.92 35.18
C GLU A 111 25.46 23.30 34.78
N ILE A 112 26.00 23.88 33.71
CA ILE A 112 25.53 25.14 33.12
C ILE A 112 25.38 24.98 31.61
N GLN A 113 24.22 25.35 31.07
CA GLN A 113 24.05 25.47 29.62
C GLN A 113 24.53 26.87 29.21
N ALA A 114 25.37 26.96 28.18
CA ALA A 114 26.11 28.19 27.91
C ALA A 114 25.22 29.32 27.36
N LEU A 115 24.93 30.31 28.20
CA LEU A 115 24.67 31.69 27.77
C LEU A 115 26.04 32.36 27.64
N GLY A 116 26.66 32.25 26.45
CA GLY A 116 28.08 32.49 26.26
C GLY A 116 28.53 33.95 26.44
N PHE A 117 29.65 34.16 27.13
CA PHE A 117 30.30 35.47 27.31
C PHE A 117 31.85 35.39 27.37
N TYR A 118 32.43 34.22 27.04
CA TYR A 118 33.89 34.06 26.98
C TYR A 118 34.41 34.36 25.57
N ASP A 119 34.88 35.60 25.40
CA ASP A 119 35.76 36.00 24.33
C ASP A 119 37.16 36.25 24.92
N ASP A 120 38.19 35.71 24.29
CA ASP A 120 39.60 35.87 24.66
C ASP A 120 40.32 36.91 23.77
N ASN A 121 39.55 37.80 23.16
CA ASN A 121 39.94 38.89 22.27
C ASN A 121 40.66 38.44 20.98
N LYS A 122 40.51 37.17 20.59
CA LYS A 122 40.98 36.64 19.28
C LYS A 122 40.13 37.12 18.09
N GLY A 123 38.91 37.59 18.32
CA GLY A 123 37.98 38.04 17.27
C GLY A 123 37.21 36.94 16.55
N ASP A 124 37.44 35.68 16.89
CA ASP A 124 36.83 34.46 16.33
C ASP A 124 35.54 34.01 17.06
N LEU A 125 34.99 34.84 17.97
CA LEU A 125 33.84 34.50 18.82
C LEU A 125 32.65 33.96 18.02
N LEU A 126 32.33 34.58 16.88
CA LEU A 126 31.20 34.20 16.04
C LEU A 126 31.47 32.91 15.25
N GLU A 127 32.74 32.61 14.91
CA GLU A 127 33.13 31.33 14.30
C GLU A 127 33.06 30.19 15.32
N ARG A 128 33.46 30.45 16.58
CA ARG A 128 33.27 29.49 17.68
C ARG A 128 31.80 29.28 18.02
N ALA A 129 30.98 30.34 18.01
CA ALA A 129 29.54 30.26 18.26
C ALA A 129 28.74 29.63 17.12
N TYR A 130 29.27 29.64 15.89
CA TYR A 130 28.74 28.82 14.79
C TYR A 130 28.96 27.32 15.08
N LEU A 131 30.16 26.94 15.54
CA LEU A 131 30.57 25.55 15.72
C LEU A 131 29.98 24.80 16.93
N TRP A 132 29.85 25.46 18.09
CA TRP A 132 29.86 24.77 19.40
C TRP A 132 28.78 25.26 20.38
N ASN A 133 27.57 25.59 19.90
CA ASN A 133 26.59 26.37 20.68
C ASN A 133 25.36 25.59 21.19
N THR A 134 25.41 24.26 21.25
CA THR A 134 24.55 23.48 22.15
C THR A 134 25.26 23.10 23.45
N THR A 135 26.60 23.24 23.50
CA THR A 135 27.45 22.71 24.57
C THR A 135 27.02 23.21 25.95
N GLY A 136 26.47 22.30 26.76
CA GLY A 136 26.47 22.44 28.20
C GLY A 136 27.85 22.14 28.77
N PHE A 137 28.20 22.74 29.89
CA PHE A 137 29.45 22.50 30.60
C PHE A 137 29.17 22.01 32.02
N LYS A 138 30.06 21.16 32.54
CA LYS A 138 30.04 20.76 33.95
C LYS A 138 31.42 20.87 34.59
N ILE A 139 31.44 21.20 35.87
CA ILE A 139 32.63 20.89 36.69
C ILE A 139 32.78 19.37 36.75
N ARG A 140 33.99 18.88 36.51
CA ARG A 140 34.33 17.46 36.39
C ARG A 140 33.79 16.62 37.55
N ASP A 141 33.36 15.40 37.23
CA ASP A 141 32.89 14.41 38.19
C ASP A 141 34.03 13.58 38.79
N ASN A 142 33.71 12.88 39.88
CA ASN A 142 34.61 11.90 40.49
C ASN A 142 34.91 10.75 39.52
N VAL A 143 36.10 10.16 39.62
CA VAL A 143 36.54 9.09 38.70
C VAL A 143 36.38 7.75 39.37
N GLU A 144 35.29 7.04 39.04
CA GLU A 144 35.06 5.68 39.52
C GLU A 144 36.31 4.80 39.31
N GLY A 145 36.71 4.12 40.38
CA GLY A 145 37.87 3.22 40.38
C GLY A 145 39.26 3.87 40.46
N GLN A 146 39.42 5.21 40.55
CA GLN A 146 40.75 5.85 40.70
C GLN A 146 40.88 6.75 41.94
N ALA A 147 41.07 6.13 43.10
CA ALA A 147 41.32 6.80 44.36
C ALA A 147 42.44 7.87 44.26
N GLY A 148 42.13 9.09 44.73
CA GLY A 148 43.06 10.22 44.79
C GLY A 148 43.02 11.18 43.59
N LYS A 149 42.12 10.97 42.61
CA LYS A 149 41.96 11.86 41.44
C LYS A 149 40.62 12.60 41.37
N ASP A 150 39.84 12.53 42.44
CA ASP A 150 38.52 13.18 42.57
C ASP A 150 38.63 14.67 42.88
N LEU A 151 37.54 15.41 42.63
CA LEU A 151 37.46 16.85 42.87
C LEU A 151 37.08 17.12 44.33
N TYR A 152 37.89 17.94 45.01
CA TYR A 152 37.70 18.27 46.43
C TYR A 152 37.73 19.77 46.70
N PHE A 153 36.73 20.26 47.41
CA PHE A 153 36.70 21.59 48.00
C PHE A 153 37.45 21.55 49.35
N VAL A 154 38.51 22.35 49.50
CA VAL A 154 39.39 22.33 50.67
C VAL A 154 39.39 23.66 51.40
N ILE A 155 39.18 23.60 52.71
CA ILE A 155 39.27 24.74 53.63
C ILE A 155 40.33 24.40 54.68
N GLU A 156 41.45 25.13 54.64
CA GLU A 156 42.53 24.99 55.63
C GLU A 156 42.10 25.49 57.01
N GLN A 157 42.83 25.09 58.06
CA GLN A 157 42.72 25.68 59.40
C GLN A 157 43.03 27.19 59.43
N SER A 158 43.76 27.69 58.42
CA SER A 158 44.02 29.11 58.18
C SER A 158 42.80 29.88 57.65
N GLY A 159 41.73 29.19 57.27
CA GLY A 159 40.58 29.75 56.56
C GLY A 159 40.77 29.87 55.03
N LYS A 160 41.99 29.63 54.52
CA LYS A 160 42.29 29.63 53.08
C LYS A 160 41.48 28.55 52.34
N ARG A 161 40.96 28.92 51.17
CA ARG A 161 40.09 28.08 50.33
C ARG A 161 40.75 27.78 48.99
N TYR A 162 40.62 26.54 48.52
CA TYR A 162 41.01 26.11 47.18
C TYR A 162 40.26 24.83 46.77
N ILE A 163 40.31 24.48 45.48
CA ILE A 163 39.72 23.25 44.93
C ILE A 163 40.84 22.42 44.29
N GLU A 164 40.96 21.16 44.71
CA GLU A 164 41.90 20.18 44.13
C GLU A 164 41.27 19.45 42.95
N ASN A 165 42.11 19.07 41.98
CA ASN A 165 41.71 18.38 40.74
C ASN A 165 40.58 19.08 39.98
N PHE A 166 40.50 20.42 40.07
CA PHE A 166 39.50 21.21 39.38
C PHE A 166 39.69 21.08 37.86
N GLY A 167 38.58 20.92 37.16
CA GLY A 167 38.51 20.86 35.70
C GLY A 167 37.07 21.06 35.26
N ILE A 168 36.90 21.60 34.06
CA ILE A 168 35.60 21.82 33.43
C ILE A 168 35.56 20.93 32.18
N GLU A 169 34.47 20.20 31.99
CA GLU A 169 34.24 19.34 30.83
C GLU A 169 32.99 19.80 30.07
N PRO A 170 32.88 19.53 28.76
CA PRO A 170 31.58 19.50 28.11
C PRO A 170 30.69 18.44 28.79
N LEU A 171 29.41 18.77 28.91
CA LEU A 171 28.35 17.94 29.44
C LEU A 171 27.98 16.89 28.39
N ASN A 172 28.10 15.59 28.71
CA ASN A 172 27.87 14.45 27.79
C ASN A 172 26.40 14.27 27.31
N LYS A 173 25.59 15.32 27.26
CA LYS A 173 24.40 15.34 26.40
C LYS A 173 24.92 15.50 24.96
N LYS A 174 24.38 14.74 24.01
CA LYS A 174 24.87 14.68 22.63
C LYS A 174 25.00 16.11 22.09
N GLU A 175 26.22 16.54 21.77
CA GLU A 175 26.45 17.84 21.16
C GLU A 175 26.11 17.74 19.68
N ASP A 176 25.63 18.83 19.10
CA ASP A 176 25.20 18.83 17.71
C ASP A 176 25.39 20.18 17.02
N PHE A 177 25.57 20.09 15.70
CA PHE A 177 25.42 21.22 14.80
C PHE A 177 24.24 20.95 13.86
N ASP A 178 23.12 21.61 14.11
CA ASP A 178 21.86 21.50 13.35
C ASP A 178 21.18 22.85 13.08
N PHE A 179 21.93 23.95 13.26
CA PHE A 179 21.48 25.35 13.21
C PHE A 179 20.59 25.83 14.37
N GLU A 180 20.12 24.97 15.28
CA GLU A 180 19.34 25.39 16.46
C GLU A 180 20.26 25.66 17.69
N GLY A 181 19.73 25.58 18.92
CA GLY A 181 20.53 25.62 20.15
C GLY A 181 20.43 26.88 21.01
N GLY A 182 21.56 27.29 21.62
CA GLY A 182 21.62 28.38 22.62
C GLY A 182 21.55 29.81 22.05
N PHE A 183 21.74 30.82 22.91
CA PHE A 183 21.53 32.24 22.53
C PHE A 183 22.33 32.69 21.29
N TRP A 184 23.60 32.31 21.17
CA TRP A 184 24.45 32.79 20.08
C TRP A 184 24.25 32.07 18.74
N SER A 185 23.90 30.78 18.70
CA SER A 185 23.43 30.14 17.46
C SER A 185 22.09 30.73 17.02
N ASN A 186 21.21 31.11 17.95
CA ASN A 186 20.00 31.86 17.59
C ASN A 186 20.25 33.28 17.04
N LEU A 187 21.48 33.81 17.14
CA LEU A 187 21.92 35.05 16.47
C LEU A 187 22.72 34.79 15.19
N VAL A 188 23.56 33.76 15.19
CA VAL A 188 24.47 33.42 14.07
C VAL A 188 23.77 32.48 13.09
N ASN A 189 23.41 31.29 13.55
CA ASN A 189 22.90 30.20 12.73
C ASN A 189 21.51 30.55 12.14
N LEU A 190 20.56 31.02 12.95
CA LEU A 190 19.20 31.35 12.51
C LEU A 190 19.12 32.40 11.38
N GLY A 191 20.12 33.27 11.23
CA GLY A 191 20.25 34.18 10.09
C GLY A 191 21.00 33.55 8.91
N LEU A 192 22.08 32.82 9.20
CA LEU A 192 22.97 32.22 8.19
C LEU A 192 22.38 30.98 7.50
N GLU A 193 21.46 30.23 8.12
CA GLU A 193 20.90 29.00 7.55
C GLU A 193 20.35 29.23 6.13
N SER A 194 19.60 30.32 5.95
CA SER A 194 19.01 30.73 4.66
C SER A 194 20.03 31.06 3.55
N ILE A 195 21.31 31.27 3.90
CA ILE A 195 22.42 31.56 2.98
C ILE A 195 23.31 30.33 2.78
N ILE A 196 23.56 29.58 3.86
CA ILE A 196 24.45 28.42 3.89
C ILE A 196 23.79 27.19 3.28
N ASP A 197 22.50 27.02 3.57
CA ASP A 197 21.64 25.95 3.07
C ASP A 197 20.28 26.52 2.65
N PRO A 198 20.18 27.20 1.48
CA PRO A 198 18.91 27.76 1.02
C PRO A 198 17.81 26.69 0.86
N SER A 199 18.17 25.43 0.57
CA SER A 199 17.22 24.32 0.33
C SER A 199 16.84 23.51 1.56
N GLY A 200 17.68 23.41 2.61
CA GLY A 200 17.44 22.54 3.75
C GLY A 200 17.94 21.09 3.56
N ILE A 201 18.92 20.87 2.68
CA ILE A 201 19.54 19.55 2.49
C ILE A 201 20.42 19.13 3.67
N GLY A 202 20.84 20.08 4.49
CA GLY A 202 21.71 19.83 5.62
C GLY A 202 21.05 19.03 6.73
N LYS A 203 21.87 18.32 7.51
CA LYS A 203 21.43 17.42 8.57
C LYS A 203 22.31 17.55 9.81
N LYS A 204 21.68 17.36 10.97
CA LYS A 204 22.29 17.35 12.31
C LYS A 204 23.61 16.56 12.32
N VAL A 205 24.73 17.26 12.56
CA VAL A 205 26.05 16.66 12.75
C VAL A 205 26.18 16.34 14.24
N GLY A 206 26.29 15.06 14.60
CA GLY A 206 26.54 14.65 15.98
C GLY A 206 28.00 14.83 16.37
N ILE A 207 28.26 15.40 17.54
CA ILE A 207 29.59 15.69 18.08
C ILE A 207 29.77 14.87 19.37
N ASP A 208 30.61 13.84 19.31
CA ASP A 208 30.86 12.92 20.42
C ASP A 208 32.18 13.30 21.13
N PHE A 209 32.09 13.87 22.35
CA PHE A 209 33.25 14.37 23.10
C PHE A 209 34.03 13.25 23.83
N ILE A 210 35.16 12.85 23.25
CA ILE A 210 36.03 11.76 23.72
C ILE A 210 37.21 12.26 24.59
N GLY A 211 37.94 11.33 25.22
CA GLY A 211 39.13 11.67 26.02
C GLY A 211 38.83 12.22 27.41
N LYS A 212 39.75 13.04 27.96
CA LYS A 212 39.66 13.60 29.33
C LYS A 212 40.33 14.98 29.38
N VAL A 213 39.76 15.91 30.15
CA VAL A 213 40.35 17.25 30.34
C VAL A 213 41.54 17.23 31.30
N ASP A 214 42.44 18.19 31.12
CA ASP A 214 43.48 18.53 32.10
C ASP A 214 42.84 19.11 33.38
N THR A 215 43.42 18.80 34.54
CA THR A 215 42.99 19.31 35.84
C THR A 215 44.08 20.10 36.54
N TYR A 216 43.69 21.03 37.40
CA TYR A 216 44.60 21.91 38.14
C TYR A 216 44.05 22.26 39.53
N THR A 217 44.89 22.79 40.41
CA THR A 217 44.41 23.41 41.66
C THR A 217 43.89 24.81 41.36
N LEU A 218 42.61 25.05 41.62
CA LEU A 218 41.97 26.37 41.55
C LEU A 218 42.03 27.02 42.94
N ASP A 219 42.71 28.15 43.04
CA ASP A 219 42.79 28.98 44.24
C ASP A 219 42.08 30.34 44.00
N GLU A 220 41.95 31.15 45.06
CA GLU A 220 41.23 32.43 44.99
C GLU A 220 41.86 33.44 43.99
N ALA A 221 43.17 33.37 43.76
CA ALA A 221 43.86 34.24 42.81
C ALA A 221 43.54 33.83 41.37
N LYS A 222 43.66 32.52 41.06
CA LYS A 222 43.25 31.97 39.75
C LYS A 222 41.76 32.12 39.48
N PHE A 223 40.91 31.98 40.50
CA PHE A 223 39.47 32.20 40.39
C PHE A 223 39.16 33.64 39.93
N LYS A 224 39.83 34.64 40.53
CA LYS A 224 39.72 36.05 40.10
C LYS A 224 40.33 36.29 38.72
N GLU A 225 41.45 35.63 38.39
CA GLU A 225 42.06 35.68 37.06
C GLU A 225 41.12 35.11 35.98
N GLU A 226 40.43 33.99 36.23
CA GLU A 226 39.45 33.42 35.32
C GLU A 226 38.18 34.27 35.21
N ALA A 227 37.66 34.80 36.32
CA ALA A 227 36.50 35.69 36.31
C ALA A 227 36.76 36.95 35.44
N ASN A 228 37.98 37.50 35.51
CA ASN A 228 38.40 38.66 34.72
C ASN A 228 38.64 38.36 33.22
N LYS A 229 38.56 37.09 32.77
CA LYS A 229 38.60 36.71 31.34
C LYS A 229 37.23 36.73 30.67
N LYS A 230 36.16 37.05 31.42
CA LYS A 230 34.82 37.29 30.86
C LYS A 230 34.83 38.65 30.15
N SER A 231 34.64 38.65 28.83
CA SER A 231 34.90 39.82 27.98
C SER A 231 33.67 40.72 27.87
N ASN A 232 33.90 42.02 28.05
CA ASN A 232 32.96 43.07 27.67
C ASN A 232 33.02 43.30 26.15
N TRP A 233 32.75 42.26 25.34
CA TRP A 233 32.47 42.45 23.92
C TRP A 233 31.33 43.48 23.81
N SER A 234 31.41 44.40 22.84
CA SER A 234 30.40 45.44 22.67
C SER A 234 29.13 44.86 22.04
N LEU A 235 28.36 44.14 22.87
CA LEU A 235 27.22 43.25 22.56
C LEU A 235 26.05 43.88 21.79
N ILE A 236 26.11 45.19 21.57
CA ILE A 236 25.03 46.03 21.05
C ILE A 236 25.38 46.64 19.69
N ASN A 237 26.64 46.52 19.24
CA ASN A 237 27.05 47.05 17.93
C ASN A 237 26.70 46.05 16.82
N ALA A 238 25.52 46.22 16.22
CA ALA A 238 25.03 45.42 15.10
C ALA A 238 25.97 45.42 13.86
N ALA A 239 26.81 46.45 13.68
CA ALA A 239 27.81 46.46 12.61
C ALA A 239 28.92 45.43 12.86
N LYS A 240 29.42 45.27 14.10
CA LYS A 240 30.40 44.20 14.41
C LYS A 240 29.84 42.79 14.23
N VAL A 241 28.54 42.61 14.50
CA VAL A 241 27.86 41.34 14.25
C VAL A 241 27.79 41.07 12.75
N TYR A 242 27.35 42.06 11.96
CA TYR A 242 27.34 42.01 10.50
C TYR A 242 28.73 41.71 9.90
N ASP A 243 29.77 42.45 10.30
CA ASP A 243 31.14 42.30 9.80
C ASP A 243 31.69 40.88 10.03
N GLY A 244 31.33 40.25 11.16
CA GLY A 244 31.71 38.87 11.47
C GLY A 244 30.87 37.82 10.72
N LEU A 245 29.59 38.08 10.49
CA LEU A 245 28.73 37.19 9.70
C LEU A 245 29.13 37.17 8.22
N ASP A 246 29.44 38.32 7.60
CA ASP A 246 29.99 38.32 6.23
C ASP A 246 31.37 37.64 6.17
N GLN A 247 32.21 37.77 7.20
CA GLN A 247 33.47 37.02 7.26
C GLN A 247 33.26 35.50 7.29
N ILE A 248 32.25 35.00 8.01
CA ILE A 248 31.87 33.57 8.00
C ILE A 248 31.38 33.16 6.60
N ILE A 249 30.40 33.88 6.04
CA ILE A 249 29.86 33.61 4.69
C ILE A 249 30.97 33.63 3.65
N LYS A 250 31.87 34.63 3.71
CA LYS A 250 33.01 34.75 2.82
C LYS A 250 33.98 33.57 2.97
N LYS A 251 34.35 33.18 4.19
CA LYS A 251 35.21 32.02 4.45
C LYS A 251 34.61 30.70 3.94
N LEU A 252 33.29 30.56 3.98
CA LEU A 252 32.56 29.39 3.48
C LEU A 252 32.29 29.43 1.96
N TRP A 253 32.21 30.63 1.38
CA TRP A 253 32.05 30.83 -0.07
C TRP A 253 33.39 30.65 -0.80
N ASP A 254 34.45 31.24 -0.25
CA ASP A 254 35.81 31.19 -0.80
C ASP A 254 36.44 29.78 -0.64
N SER A 255 36.03 29.00 0.38
CA SER A 255 36.35 27.55 0.48
C SER A 255 35.54 26.68 -0.49
N GLY A 256 34.48 27.23 -1.08
CA GLY A 256 33.48 26.51 -1.86
C GLY A 256 32.41 25.78 -1.03
N SER A 257 32.50 25.73 0.30
CA SER A 257 31.54 25.01 1.18
C SER A 257 30.07 25.34 0.88
N ILE A 258 29.73 26.62 0.71
CA ILE A 258 28.34 27.07 0.43
C ILE A 258 28.16 27.55 -1.01
N LYS A 259 29.12 27.26 -1.88
CA LYS A 259 29.11 27.68 -3.28
C LYS A 259 28.30 26.69 -4.12
N HIS A 260 26.99 26.65 -3.85
CA HIS A 260 25.98 25.83 -4.54
C HIS A 260 25.78 26.30 -5.99
N LEU A 261 26.79 26.08 -6.81
CA LEU A 261 26.84 26.42 -8.23
C LEU A 261 27.23 25.17 -9.03
N TYR A 262 26.43 24.84 -10.03
CA TYR A 262 26.80 23.94 -11.12
C TYR A 262 27.52 24.75 -12.21
N GLN A 263 28.47 24.14 -12.92
CA GLN A 263 29.04 24.73 -14.14
C GLN A 263 28.44 24.03 -15.35
N ASP A 264 27.66 24.77 -16.12
CA ASP A 264 26.99 24.29 -17.32
C ASP A 264 28.01 23.93 -18.41
N GLU A 265 28.00 22.67 -18.86
CA GLU A 265 28.98 22.12 -19.79
C GLU A 265 28.91 22.72 -21.20
N LYS A 266 27.76 23.28 -21.61
CA LYS A 266 27.54 23.83 -22.95
C LYS A 266 27.99 25.29 -23.06
N SER A 267 27.67 26.08 -22.04
CA SER A 267 27.86 27.53 -21.98
C SER A 267 29.08 27.95 -21.16
N GLY A 268 29.60 27.06 -20.31
CA GLY A 268 30.65 27.32 -19.34
C GLY A 268 30.24 28.22 -18.17
N GLN A 269 28.97 28.63 -18.11
CA GLN A 269 28.44 29.54 -17.08
C GLN A 269 28.12 28.80 -15.78
N PHE A 270 28.10 29.54 -14.67
CA PHE A 270 27.69 28.98 -13.37
C PHE A 270 26.22 29.28 -13.10
N LYS A 271 25.44 28.24 -12.79
CA LYS A 271 24.01 28.30 -12.42
C LYS A 271 23.86 27.94 -10.92
N PRO A 272 23.03 28.61 -10.10
CA PRO A 272 22.72 28.19 -8.74
C PRO A 272 22.10 26.79 -8.68
N ILE A 273 22.35 26.05 -7.60
CA ILE A 273 21.68 24.77 -7.34
C ILE A 273 20.63 24.97 -6.24
N ILE A 274 19.39 24.56 -6.52
CA ILE A 274 18.28 24.39 -5.60
C ILE A 274 18.00 22.89 -5.50
N TYR A 275 18.03 22.36 -4.29
CA TYR A 275 17.60 21.00 -3.98
C TYR A 275 16.15 20.98 -3.48
N GLY A 276 15.44 19.88 -3.74
CA GLY A 276 14.10 19.54 -3.23
C GLY A 276 14.13 18.79 -1.89
N THR A 277 13.16 17.91 -1.67
CA THR A 277 12.90 17.25 -0.38
C THR A 277 12.64 15.75 -0.47
N ASN A 278 13.35 15.00 0.37
CA ASN A 278 13.19 13.55 0.60
C ASN A 278 11.85 13.17 1.31
N GLU A 279 10.77 13.93 1.13
CA GLU A 279 9.41 13.63 1.63
C GLU A 279 8.29 13.93 0.61
N GLY A 280 8.57 14.46 -0.59
CA GLY A 280 7.55 14.71 -1.63
C GLY A 280 6.55 15.80 -1.27
N ASP A 281 7.08 16.99 -0.95
CA ASP A 281 6.32 18.12 -0.37
C ASP A 281 6.76 19.48 -0.96
N SER A 282 7.88 19.54 -1.70
CA SER A 282 8.48 20.81 -2.12
C SER A 282 7.74 21.45 -3.29
N HIS A 283 7.17 22.62 -3.02
CA HIS A 283 6.63 23.52 -4.02
C HIS A 283 7.65 24.64 -4.28
N ILE A 284 8.50 24.43 -5.29
CA ILE A 284 9.56 25.36 -5.71
C ILE A 284 9.04 26.23 -6.86
N ASN A 285 9.21 27.56 -6.76
CA ASN A 285 8.68 28.51 -7.74
C ASN A 285 9.76 29.49 -8.22
N GLY A 286 10.38 29.20 -9.36
CA GLY A 286 11.54 29.91 -9.88
C GLY A 286 12.67 29.86 -8.84
N THR A 287 13.07 31.02 -8.36
CA THR A 287 14.09 31.16 -7.31
C THR A 287 13.56 31.05 -5.88
N LYS A 288 12.27 30.76 -5.69
CA LYS A 288 11.60 30.74 -4.38
C LYS A 288 11.42 29.33 -3.85
N ILE A 289 11.97 29.09 -2.67
CA ILE A 289 11.94 27.82 -1.93
C ILE A 289 11.16 28.05 -0.65
N THR A 290 10.08 27.31 -0.40
CA THR A 290 9.31 27.43 0.87
C THR A 290 9.57 26.22 1.75
N ARG A 291 10.24 26.43 2.89
CA ARG A 291 10.60 25.35 3.83
C ARG A 291 10.42 25.77 5.29
N LYS A 292 10.49 24.83 6.22
CA LYS A 292 10.43 25.10 7.67
C LYS A 292 11.83 25.47 8.20
N ILE A 293 11.93 26.57 8.95
CA ILE A 293 13.12 27.05 9.67
C ILE A 293 12.70 27.33 11.11
N ALA A 294 13.35 26.69 12.09
CA ALA A 294 12.98 26.72 13.51
C ALA A 294 11.46 26.65 13.76
N GLY A 295 10.81 25.65 13.14
CA GLY A 295 9.38 25.38 13.26
C GLY A 295 8.43 26.31 12.48
N LYS A 296 8.92 27.35 11.78
CA LYS A 296 8.10 28.30 11.00
C LYS A 296 8.32 28.10 9.49
N GLN A 297 7.27 28.16 8.69
CA GLN A 297 7.43 28.24 7.23
C GLN A 297 8.07 29.59 6.83
N VAL A 298 9.06 29.51 5.93
CA VAL A 298 9.83 30.64 5.39
C VAL A 298 10.03 30.40 3.90
N THR A 299 9.74 31.43 3.08
CA THR A 299 10.04 31.42 1.64
C THR A 299 11.34 32.18 1.39
N ILE A 300 12.41 31.47 1.03
CA ILE A 300 13.70 32.04 0.63
C ILE A 300 13.64 32.32 -0.87
N ASP A 301 14.10 33.50 -1.31
CA ASP A 301 14.23 33.85 -2.73
C ASP A 301 15.71 34.06 -3.09
N ILE A 302 16.26 33.20 -3.94
CA ILE A 302 17.69 33.27 -4.30
C ILE A 302 18.01 34.27 -5.44
N ALA A 303 17.03 34.84 -6.12
CA ALA A 303 17.24 35.92 -7.10
C ALA A 303 17.45 37.26 -6.42
N ASN A 304 16.81 37.46 -5.27
CA ASN A 304 16.93 38.69 -4.51
C ASN A 304 18.31 38.79 -3.86
N GLN A 305 19.01 39.89 -4.12
CA GLN A 305 20.33 40.16 -3.54
C GLN A 305 20.29 40.26 -2.01
N LYS A 306 19.13 40.32 -1.36
CA LYS A 306 18.98 40.54 0.09
C LYS A 306 17.91 39.61 0.66
N ILE A 307 18.15 39.11 1.87
CA ILE A 307 17.13 38.40 2.66
C ILE A 307 15.93 39.34 2.89
N ASP A 308 14.72 38.81 2.71
CA ASP A 308 13.48 39.55 2.93
C ASP A 308 13.31 40.03 4.39
N LYS A 309 12.76 41.23 4.55
CA LYS A 309 12.61 41.90 5.87
C LYS A 309 11.58 41.21 6.75
N GLY A 310 10.54 40.60 6.18
CA GLY A 310 9.52 39.85 6.90
C GLY A 310 10.10 38.65 7.63
N ILE A 311 10.90 37.85 6.93
CA ILE A 311 11.64 36.68 7.47
C ILE A 311 12.42 37.07 8.72
N LEU A 312 13.31 38.07 8.57
CA LEU A 312 14.18 38.54 9.66
C LEU A 312 13.38 39.12 10.83
N SER A 313 12.21 39.73 10.59
CA SER A 313 11.34 40.25 11.64
C SER A 313 10.69 39.14 12.50
N GLY A 314 10.41 37.97 11.92
CA GLY A 314 9.83 36.82 12.60
C GLY A 314 10.85 36.02 13.42
N ILE A 315 12.10 35.98 12.96
CA ILE A 315 13.24 35.31 13.61
C ILE A 315 13.74 36.11 14.82
N THR A 316 14.02 37.41 14.63
CA THR A 316 14.49 38.30 15.70
C THR A 316 13.49 38.47 16.86
N SER A 317 12.20 38.24 16.62
CA SER A 317 11.18 38.25 17.68
C SER A 317 11.34 37.08 18.66
N SER A 318 11.55 35.86 18.16
CA SER A 318 11.81 34.68 18.99
C SER A 318 13.15 34.78 19.72
N MET A 319 14.19 35.29 19.04
CA MET A 319 15.50 35.53 19.65
C MET A 319 15.40 36.46 20.87
N LEU A 320 14.78 37.64 20.73
CA LEU A 320 14.61 38.59 21.84
C LEU A 320 13.67 38.07 22.94
N GLY A 321 12.63 37.31 22.58
CA GLY A 321 11.78 36.61 23.56
C GLY A 321 12.57 35.63 24.43
N ASN A 322 13.47 34.84 23.81
CA ASN A 322 14.32 33.89 24.53
C ASN A 322 15.36 34.57 25.44
N MET A 323 15.78 35.82 25.17
CA MET A 323 16.63 36.58 26.11
C MET A 323 15.91 36.88 27.42
N LEU A 324 14.65 37.33 27.33
CA LEU A 324 13.81 37.66 28.48
C LEU A 324 13.43 36.41 29.28
N LEU A 325 13.10 35.31 28.60
CA LEU A 325 12.84 34.01 29.22
C LEU A 325 14.09 33.37 29.84
N GLY A 326 15.28 33.66 29.30
CA GLY A 326 16.57 33.24 29.82
C GLY A 326 17.03 34.01 31.08
N GLY A 327 16.31 35.05 31.48
CA GLY A 327 16.59 35.82 32.70
C GLY A 327 17.74 36.83 32.60
N ILE A 328 18.20 37.17 31.38
CA ILE A 328 19.24 38.20 31.19
C ILE A 328 18.59 39.59 31.25
N SER A 329 18.99 40.42 32.22
CA SER A 329 18.53 41.80 32.34
C SER A 329 19.50 42.82 31.69
N ASN A 330 19.05 44.07 31.53
CA ASN A 330 19.94 45.17 31.14
C ASN A 330 21.04 45.44 32.20
N ASP A 331 20.77 45.14 33.47
CA ASP A 331 21.73 45.36 34.57
C ASP A 331 22.90 44.36 34.52
N ASP A 332 22.64 43.12 34.08
CA ASP A 332 23.67 42.08 33.87
C ASP A 332 24.62 42.41 32.71
N LEU A 333 24.15 43.21 31.74
CA LEU A 333 24.88 43.61 30.53
C LEU A 333 25.58 44.98 30.68
N GLY A 334 25.28 45.74 31.74
CA GLY A 334 25.78 47.08 32.00
C GLY A 334 25.46 48.14 30.93
N THR A 335 24.70 47.76 29.89
CA THR A 335 24.43 48.53 28.68
C THR A 335 23.11 48.07 28.05
N PRO A 336 22.36 48.93 27.33
CA PRO A 336 21.00 48.61 26.88
C PRO A 336 20.99 47.63 25.70
N LEU A 337 20.11 46.62 25.75
CA LEU A 337 19.92 45.66 24.65
C LEU A 337 19.76 46.32 23.27
N PRO A 338 20.34 45.74 22.19
CA PRO A 338 20.22 46.29 20.85
C PRO A 338 18.77 46.29 20.37
N ASN A 339 18.39 47.34 19.64
CA ASN A 339 17.07 47.44 19.04
C ASN A 339 16.88 46.34 17.98
N LYS A 340 15.72 45.66 18.01
CA LYS A 340 15.28 44.69 17.00
C LYS A 340 15.49 45.21 15.57
N GLN A 341 15.18 46.49 15.34
CA GLN A 341 15.29 47.11 14.02
C GLN A 341 16.74 47.23 13.54
N ASP A 342 17.68 47.55 14.43
CA ASP A 342 19.10 47.74 14.07
C ASP A 342 19.77 46.40 13.69
N ILE A 343 19.31 45.30 14.30
CA ILE A 343 19.71 43.93 13.93
C ILE A 343 19.15 43.59 12.54
N ILE A 344 17.84 43.79 12.29
CA ILE A 344 17.21 43.54 10.97
C ILE A 344 17.88 44.38 9.87
N ASP A 345 18.07 45.68 10.10
CA ASP A 345 18.69 46.59 9.14
C ASP A 345 20.21 46.38 8.98
N SER A 346 20.81 45.48 9.78
CA SER A 346 22.18 45.01 9.57
C SER A 346 22.21 43.65 8.85
N LEU A 347 21.33 42.71 9.21
CA LEU A 347 21.19 41.43 8.50
C LEU A 347 20.71 41.61 7.04
N THR A 348 19.85 42.60 6.76
CA THR A 348 19.42 42.95 5.38
C THR A 348 20.50 43.59 4.49
N LYS A 349 21.73 43.76 5.01
CA LYS A 349 22.92 44.16 4.24
C LYS A 349 23.78 42.96 3.82
N ILE A 350 23.41 41.74 4.22
CA ILE A 350 24.12 40.52 3.84
C ILE A 350 23.63 40.12 2.45
N ASP A 351 24.52 40.23 1.47
CA ASP A 351 24.15 40.00 0.07
C ASP A 351 24.12 38.50 -0.28
N ASN A 352 23.05 38.05 -0.94
CA ASN A 352 22.97 36.69 -1.45
C ASN A 352 23.93 36.50 -2.64
N ARG A 353 24.96 35.68 -2.44
CA ARG A 353 26.04 35.47 -3.41
C ARG A 353 25.61 34.64 -4.63
N LEU A 354 24.51 33.88 -4.54
CA LEU A 354 23.92 33.15 -5.67
C LEU A 354 23.14 34.06 -6.64
N ALA A 355 22.58 35.17 -6.16
CA ALA A 355 21.71 36.05 -6.95
C ALA A 355 22.35 36.57 -8.26
N SER A 356 23.67 36.79 -8.27
CA SER A 356 24.39 37.23 -9.48
C SER A 356 24.50 36.17 -10.60
N TYR A 357 24.16 34.92 -10.29
CA TYR A 357 24.23 33.77 -11.19
C TYR A 357 22.85 33.32 -11.71
N VAL A 358 21.75 33.66 -11.02
CA VAL A 358 20.37 33.27 -11.39
C VAL A 358 20.00 33.61 -12.84
N LYS A 359 20.47 34.77 -13.33
CA LYS A 359 20.30 35.22 -14.73
C LYS A 359 20.92 34.29 -15.80
N ASN A 360 21.66 33.26 -15.38
CA ASN A 360 22.25 32.24 -16.25
C ASN A 360 21.37 30.96 -16.27
N GLY A 361 20.25 30.96 -15.55
CA GLY A 361 19.48 29.77 -15.17
C GLY A 361 19.84 29.23 -13.79
N VAL A 362 18.97 28.36 -13.29
CA VAL A 362 19.02 27.62 -12.02
C VAL A 362 19.05 26.12 -12.33
N VAL A 363 19.68 25.35 -11.45
CA VAL A 363 19.66 23.90 -11.46
C VAL A 363 18.82 23.40 -10.29
N TYR A 364 17.86 22.54 -10.56
CA TYR A 364 16.95 21.92 -9.61
C TYR A 364 17.35 20.45 -9.41
N VAL A 365 17.33 19.92 -8.18
CA VAL A 365 17.67 18.51 -7.87
C VAL A 365 16.68 17.95 -6.85
N MET A 366 15.73 17.11 -7.26
CA MET A 366 14.59 16.71 -6.39
C MET A 366 14.92 15.57 -5.42
N GLY A 367 15.38 14.44 -5.95
CA GLY A 367 15.63 13.22 -5.17
C GLY A 367 14.37 12.35 -5.01
N ASN A 368 14.28 11.62 -3.89
CA ASN A 368 13.33 10.51 -3.74
C ASN A 368 11.95 10.91 -3.20
N GLY A 369 11.27 11.86 -3.83
CA GLY A 369 9.90 12.25 -3.46
C GLY A 369 9.23 13.12 -4.51
N ASP A 370 7.90 13.05 -4.59
CA ASP A 370 7.06 13.75 -5.58
C ASP A 370 7.09 15.28 -5.37
N ASP A 371 8.06 15.99 -5.96
CA ASP A 371 8.21 17.44 -5.80
C ASP A 371 7.61 18.22 -7.01
N ILE A 372 7.20 19.48 -6.77
CA ILE A 372 6.58 20.36 -7.80
C ILE A 372 7.47 21.59 -8.03
N VAL A 373 8.02 21.70 -9.24
CA VAL A 373 9.00 22.72 -9.61
C VAL A 373 8.48 23.60 -10.73
N THR A 374 8.50 24.91 -10.54
CA THR A 374 8.38 25.90 -11.62
C THR A 374 9.75 26.50 -11.91
N GLY A 375 10.14 26.54 -13.18
CA GLY A 375 11.36 27.23 -13.63
C GLY A 375 11.27 28.76 -13.54
N THR A 376 12.34 29.39 -14.00
CA THR A 376 12.52 30.83 -14.13
C THR A 376 12.17 31.31 -15.55
N GLU A 377 12.67 32.49 -15.95
CA GLU A 377 12.63 33.00 -17.34
C GLU A 377 13.95 32.73 -18.11
N TYR A 378 14.89 32.02 -17.48
CA TYR A 378 16.22 31.69 -18.00
C TYR A 378 16.31 30.17 -18.27
N GLU A 379 17.33 29.74 -19.02
CA GLU A 379 17.53 28.32 -19.36
C GLU A 379 17.85 27.50 -18.11
N ASP A 380 16.88 26.78 -17.55
CA ASP A 380 17.07 26.02 -16.32
C ASP A 380 17.48 24.56 -16.57
N ILE A 381 17.91 23.86 -15.51
CA ILE A 381 18.22 22.42 -15.57
C ILE A 381 17.50 21.72 -14.42
N PHE A 382 16.61 20.78 -14.72
CA PHE A 382 15.94 19.96 -13.72
C PHE A 382 16.57 18.56 -13.68
N HIS A 383 17.17 18.18 -12.56
CA HIS A 383 17.56 16.81 -12.26
C HIS A 383 16.47 16.17 -11.41
N GLY A 384 15.67 15.33 -12.06
CA GLY A 384 14.65 14.52 -11.40
C GLY A 384 15.26 13.35 -10.66
N GLY A 385 14.56 12.88 -9.63
CA GLY A 385 15.03 11.81 -8.77
C GLY A 385 14.21 10.53 -8.93
N GLN A 386 13.47 10.18 -7.88
CA GLN A 386 12.56 9.03 -7.88
C GLN A 386 11.22 9.50 -7.30
N GLY A 387 10.20 9.67 -8.13
CA GLY A 387 8.91 10.24 -7.70
C GLY A 387 8.10 10.77 -8.88
N GLU A 388 6.83 11.05 -8.66
CA GLU A 388 5.94 11.63 -9.68
C GLU A 388 6.16 13.16 -9.83
N ASP A 389 7.42 13.56 -10.09
CA ASP A 389 7.87 14.96 -10.15
C ASP A 389 7.11 15.80 -11.20
N ILE A 390 6.71 17.03 -10.84
CA ILE A 390 5.96 17.93 -11.74
C ILE A 390 6.81 19.14 -12.12
N TYR A 391 7.20 19.19 -13.40
CA TYR A 391 8.03 20.25 -13.97
C TYR A 391 7.19 21.26 -14.75
N HIS A 392 7.18 22.52 -14.35
CA HIS A 392 6.74 23.63 -15.20
C HIS A 392 7.99 24.28 -15.81
N ALA A 393 8.27 24.01 -17.09
CA ALA A 393 9.52 24.33 -17.78
C ALA A 393 9.32 25.32 -18.95
N GLY A 394 10.34 26.14 -19.25
CA GLY A 394 10.36 27.17 -20.29
C GLY A 394 11.22 26.84 -21.52
N GLU A 395 11.29 27.79 -22.48
CA GLU A 395 12.01 27.59 -23.75
C GLU A 395 13.55 27.61 -23.58
N GLY A 396 14.16 26.43 -23.64
CA GLY A 396 15.62 26.25 -23.55
C GLY A 396 16.07 25.47 -22.31
N ASP A 397 15.13 25.14 -21.42
CA ASP A 397 15.36 24.33 -20.24
C ASP A 397 15.80 22.90 -20.60
N LEU A 398 16.48 22.25 -19.66
CA LEU A 398 16.94 20.87 -19.76
C LEU A 398 16.38 20.04 -18.60
N ILE A 399 15.90 18.83 -18.87
CA ILE A 399 15.41 17.88 -17.87
C ILE A 399 16.26 16.60 -17.97
N GLU A 400 16.70 16.12 -16.82
CA GLU A 400 17.51 14.93 -16.56
C GLU A 400 16.87 14.17 -15.40
N ASP A 401 15.72 13.56 -15.66
CA ASP A 401 15.03 12.72 -14.69
C ASP A 401 15.62 11.29 -14.64
N SER A 402 15.51 10.61 -13.49
CA SER A 402 16.22 9.36 -13.21
C SER A 402 15.35 8.09 -13.21
N ASP A 403 14.02 8.20 -13.06
CA ASP A 403 13.10 7.06 -13.21
C ASP A 403 11.99 7.23 -14.27
N GLY A 404 11.81 8.44 -14.81
CA GLY A 404 10.85 8.75 -15.88
C GLY A 404 9.44 9.09 -15.39
N LYS A 405 9.21 9.30 -14.09
CA LYS A 405 7.86 9.50 -13.53
C LYS A 405 7.46 10.96 -13.37
N GLY A 406 6.15 11.21 -13.24
CA GLY A 406 5.60 12.56 -13.16
C GLY A 406 5.30 13.18 -14.52
N LYS A 407 5.37 14.52 -14.62
CA LYS A 407 4.74 15.31 -15.72
C LYS A 407 5.48 16.61 -16.04
N ILE A 408 5.42 17.05 -17.31
CA ILE A 408 5.88 18.38 -17.73
C ILE A 408 4.73 19.27 -18.20
N TYR A 409 4.72 20.52 -17.78
CA TYR A 409 3.88 21.61 -18.29
C TYR A 409 4.78 22.68 -18.92
N LEU A 410 4.44 23.16 -20.12
CA LEU A 410 5.22 24.21 -20.79
C LEU A 410 4.76 25.62 -20.38
N ILE A 411 5.67 26.38 -19.76
CA ILE A 411 5.52 27.82 -19.52
C ILE A 411 5.77 28.56 -20.83
N ARG A 412 4.74 29.24 -21.34
CA ARG A 412 4.81 29.99 -22.60
C ARG A 412 5.14 31.46 -22.39
N ALA A 413 6.06 32.00 -23.18
CA ALA A 413 6.37 33.42 -23.19
C ALA A 413 5.16 34.27 -23.66
N ASN A 414 4.91 35.39 -22.96
CA ASN A 414 3.84 36.34 -23.27
C ASN A 414 4.12 37.10 -24.59
N ASN A 415 3.83 36.49 -25.76
CA ASN A 415 3.49 37.15 -27.03
C ASN A 415 3.25 36.18 -28.23
N LEU A 416 3.28 34.86 -28.06
CA LEU A 416 3.08 33.93 -29.18
C LEU A 416 1.64 34.00 -29.75
N PRO A 417 1.43 34.02 -31.09
CA PRO A 417 0.11 34.25 -31.68
C PRO A 417 -0.87 33.09 -31.53
N LYS A 418 -2.18 33.41 -31.46
CA LYS A 418 -3.26 32.44 -31.67
C LYS A 418 -3.35 32.03 -33.16
N ALA A 419 -3.80 30.81 -33.43
CA ALA A 419 -4.03 30.32 -34.78
C ALA A 419 -5.38 30.82 -35.37
N ASP A 420 -5.46 30.96 -36.69
CA ASP A 420 -6.65 31.49 -37.40
C ASP A 420 -7.76 30.40 -37.56
N PRO A 421 -8.98 30.60 -37.04
CA PRO A 421 -10.03 29.59 -36.99
C PRO A 421 -10.89 29.50 -38.27
N LYS A 422 -10.52 28.62 -39.22
CA LYS A 422 -11.44 28.20 -40.32
C LYS A 422 -11.41 26.71 -40.63
N ARG A 423 -11.99 25.91 -39.73
CA ARG A 423 -12.58 24.59 -40.00
C ARG A 423 -13.40 24.09 -38.79
N GLU A 424 -14.67 23.82 -39.06
CA GLU A 424 -15.66 23.14 -38.21
C GLU A 424 -15.44 21.61 -38.27
N ASP A 425 -16.01 20.74 -37.42
CA ASP A 425 -16.34 20.78 -35.97
C ASP A 425 -16.70 19.32 -35.57
N ASP A 426 -15.98 18.68 -34.65
CA ASP A 426 -16.38 17.43 -33.96
C ASP A 426 -15.40 17.12 -32.78
N GLU A 427 -15.89 16.60 -31.65
CA GLU A 427 -15.13 16.49 -30.37
C GLU A 427 -15.39 15.17 -29.61
N SER A 428 -14.37 14.31 -29.34
CA SER A 428 -14.51 13.17 -28.39
C SER A 428 -13.24 12.34 -28.04
N TYR A 429 -12.13 12.92 -27.52
CA TYR A 429 -10.92 12.12 -27.18
C TYR A 429 -10.13 12.45 -25.90
N LEU A 430 -10.54 13.44 -25.11
CA LEU A 430 -9.89 13.81 -23.84
C LEU A 430 -10.96 14.11 -22.79
N THR A 431 -10.75 13.71 -21.54
CA THR A 431 -11.67 14.09 -20.45
C THR A 431 -11.63 15.60 -20.19
N GLU A 432 -12.69 16.16 -19.60
CA GLU A 432 -12.73 17.58 -19.23
C GLU A 432 -11.51 17.97 -18.36
N LYS A 433 -11.09 17.08 -17.46
CA LYS A 433 -9.91 17.26 -16.60
C LYS A 433 -8.60 17.29 -17.39
N GLU A 434 -8.40 16.37 -18.34
CA GLU A 434 -7.21 16.39 -19.20
C GLU A 434 -7.18 17.62 -20.11
N MET A 435 -8.35 18.04 -20.61
CA MET A 435 -8.50 19.29 -21.35
C MET A 435 -8.17 20.52 -20.48
N GLU A 436 -8.50 20.52 -19.19
CA GLU A 436 -8.05 21.57 -18.26
C GLU A 436 -6.53 21.55 -18.04
N GLU A 437 -5.89 20.39 -17.88
CA GLU A 437 -4.43 20.33 -17.71
C GLU A 437 -3.68 20.72 -19.00
N ILE A 438 -4.15 20.33 -20.18
CA ILE A 438 -3.59 20.75 -21.48
C ILE A 438 -3.75 22.27 -21.67
N LYS A 439 -4.87 22.87 -21.22
CA LYS A 439 -5.07 24.33 -21.20
C LYS A 439 -4.15 25.05 -20.19
N LYS A 440 -3.62 24.35 -19.18
CA LYS A 440 -2.54 24.83 -18.28
C LYS A 440 -1.14 24.57 -18.85
N GLY A 441 -1.02 23.92 -20.01
CA GLY A 441 0.22 23.68 -20.73
C GLY A 441 0.82 22.29 -20.61
N LEU A 442 0.09 21.30 -20.07
CA LEU A 442 0.56 19.90 -19.96
C LEU A 442 1.08 19.39 -21.32
N LEU A 443 2.31 18.88 -21.33
CA LEU A 443 2.89 18.18 -22.46
C LEU A 443 2.45 16.72 -22.45
N THR A 444 1.93 16.27 -23.59
CA THR A 444 1.40 14.93 -23.79
C THR A 444 2.10 14.25 -24.98
N GLY A 445 1.67 13.05 -25.35
CA GLY A 445 2.27 12.26 -26.43
C GLY A 445 2.12 12.83 -27.85
N ALA A 446 2.96 12.39 -28.78
CA ALA A 446 3.00 12.86 -30.18
C ALA A 446 3.32 11.75 -31.18
N ILE A 447 3.02 11.98 -32.46
CA ILE A 447 3.06 10.96 -33.53
C ILE A 447 4.21 11.22 -34.50
N LEU A 448 4.90 10.18 -34.96
CA LEU A 448 6.08 10.30 -35.80
C LEU A 448 5.79 10.99 -37.14
N GLU A 449 6.46 12.11 -37.36
CA GLU A 449 6.41 12.94 -38.57
C GLU A 449 7.55 12.56 -39.53
N SER A 450 8.75 12.29 -39.01
CA SER A 450 9.89 11.80 -39.82
C SER A 450 10.92 11.03 -38.99
N TYR A 451 11.62 10.08 -39.62
CA TYR A 451 12.76 9.36 -39.02
C TYR A 451 13.95 9.29 -39.98
N THR A 452 15.16 9.51 -39.45
CA THR A 452 16.43 9.52 -40.17
C THR A 452 17.38 8.48 -39.54
N PRO A 453 17.40 7.23 -40.03
CA PRO A 453 18.19 6.15 -39.44
C PRO A 453 19.70 6.42 -39.38
N SER A 454 20.27 7.11 -40.38
CA SER A 454 21.70 7.43 -40.42
C SER A 454 22.17 8.33 -39.27
N ASN A 455 21.27 9.15 -38.74
CA ASN A 455 21.54 10.14 -37.71
C ASN A 455 20.92 9.73 -36.36
N LYS A 456 20.22 8.58 -36.32
CA LYS A 456 19.43 8.11 -35.17
C LYS A 456 18.53 9.21 -34.60
N SER A 457 17.81 9.91 -35.49
CA SER A 457 17.00 11.07 -35.12
C SER A 457 15.62 11.04 -35.77
N ALA A 458 14.62 11.46 -35.02
CA ALA A 458 13.22 11.54 -35.43
C ALA A 458 12.63 12.93 -35.13
N THR A 459 11.56 13.27 -35.84
CA THR A 459 10.63 14.32 -35.42
C THR A 459 9.25 13.71 -35.23
N PHE A 460 8.59 14.04 -34.12
CA PHE A 460 7.18 13.73 -33.87
C PHE A 460 6.41 15.06 -33.76
N ALA A 461 5.13 15.06 -34.13
CA ALA A 461 4.26 16.22 -34.04
C ALA A 461 2.87 15.82 -33.53
N TYR A 462 2.14 16.77 -32.95
CA TYR A 462 0.73 16.54 -32.60
C TYR A 462 -0.10 16.44 -33.87
N SER A 463 -0.61 15.25 -34.18
CA SER A 463 -1.26 14.95 -35.47
C SER A 463 -2.73 14.57 -35.32
N PHE A 464 -3.59 15.55 -35.00
CA PHE A 464 -5.03 15.44 -35.23
C PHE A 464 -5.67 16.77 -35.65
N THR A 465 -6.67 16.68 -36.51
CA THR A 465 -7.47 17.80 -37.03
C THR A 465 -8.60 18.25 -36.10
N HIS A 466 -8.77 17.60 -34.94
CA HIS A 466 -10.00 17.57 -34.14
C HIS A 466 -9.82 18.12 -32.70
N MET A 467 -9.12 19.24 -32.56
CA MET A 467 -9.20 20.11 -31.37
C MET A 467 -9.91 21.41 -31.78
N ASP A 468 -10.55 22.10 -30.83
CA ASP A 468 -11.10 23.45 -31.05
C ASP A 468 -9.99 24.50 -31.32
N GLU A 469 -10.33 25.74 -31.70
CA GLU A 469 -9.33 26.81 -31.94
C GLU A 469 -8.42 27.07 -30.72
N ALA A 470 -9.01 27.19 -29.53
CA ALA A 470 -8.28 27.51 -28.31
C ALA A 470 -7.40 26.32 -27.89
N SER A 471 -7.90 25.09 -27.94
CA SER A 471 -7.09 23.90 -27.60
C SER A 471 -5.99 23.63 -28.63
N ARG A 472 -6.24 23.85 -29.94
CA ARG A 472 -5.17 23.84 -30.98
C ARG A 472 -4.07 24.85 -30.66
N ALA A 473 -4.39 26.00 -30.07
CA ALA A 473 -3.37 26.96 -29.66
C ALA A 473 -2.45 26.39 -28.56
N TYR A 474 -2.95 25.54 -27.65
CA TYR A 474 -2.17 24.97 -26.53
C TYR A 474 -1.35 23.71 -26.88
N ALA A 475 -1.72 22.94 -27.92
CA ALA A 475 -1.06 21.66 -28.24
C ALA A 475 -0.02 21.68 -29.40
N ASN A 476 0.22 22.83 -30.05
CA ASN A 476 1.13 22.93 -31.20
C ASN A 476 2.62 22.82 -30.82
N TYR A 477 3.14 21.60 -30.69
CA TYR A 477 4.56 21.29 -30.45
C TYR A 477 5.13 20.27 -31.45
N ARG A 478 6.41 20.43 -31.80
CA ARG A 478 7.24 19.39 -32.46
C ARG A 478 8.25 18.84 -31.45
N TYR A 479 8.40 17.52 -31.44
CA TYR A 479 9.24 16.76 -30.53
C TYR A 479 10.40 16.16 -31.35
N GLU A 480 11.57 16.80 -31.32
CA GLU A 480 12.77 16.31 -32.01
C GLU A 480 13.54 15.35 -31.10
N VAL A 481 13.69 14.10 -31.53
CA VAL A 481 14.42 13.05 -30.80
C VAL A 481 15.74 12.76 -31.51
N LYS A 482 16.84 12.63 -30.77
CA LYS A 482 18.22 12.44 -31.26
C LYS A 482 18.94 11.39 -30.42
N GLY A 483 19.80 10.60 -31.05
CA GLY A 483 20.54 9.53 -30.36
C GLY A 483 19.68 8.31 -30.03
N ILE A 484 18.70 7.99 -30.88
CA ILE A 484 17.76 6.88 -30.69
C ILE A 484 18.49 5.53 -30.60
N LYS A 485 18.15 4.77 -29.56
CA LYS A 485 18.62 3.43 -29.21
C LYS A 485 17.40 2.53 -29.10
N VAL A 486 17.17 1.72 -30.13
CA VAL A 486 16.14 0.67 -30.13
C VAL A 486 16.77 -0.64 -29.64
N PRO A 487 16.07 -1.45 -28.83
CA PRO A 487 16.50 -2.79 -28.44
C PRO A 487 16.78 -3.72 -29.64
N SER A 488 17.57 -4.77 -29.42
CA SER A 488 17.81 -5.82 -30.43
C SER A 488 16.54 -6.64 -30.70
N THR A 489 16.26 -6.90 -31.97
CA THR A 489 14.98 -7.38 -32.53
C THR A 489 14.48 -8.76 -32.06
N ASP A 490 15.21 -9.46 -31.21
CA ASP A 490 14.82 -10.79 -30.69
C ASP A 490 13.87 -10.71 -29.48
N LYS A 491 13.45 -9.50 -29.08
CA LYS A 491 12.38 -9.22 -28.10
C LYS A 491 11.64 -7.94 -28.47
N LEU A 492 10.38 -8.06 -28.92
CA LEU A 492 9.44 -6.94 -29.10
C LEU A 492 8.02 -7.44 -28.81
N ASP A 493 7.60 -7.29 -27.55
CA ASP A 493 6.31 -7.76 -27.01
C ASP A 493 5.35 -6.59 -26.68
N SER A 494 5.46 -5.44 -27.36
CA SER A 494 4.55 -4.28 -27.19
C SER A 494 4.56 -3.33 -28.42
N PRO A 495 3.50 -2.54 -28.70
CA PRO A 495 3.37 -1.71 -29.90
C PRO A 495 3.82 -0.25 -29.68
N LEU A 496 4.09 0.10 -28.41
CA LEU A 496 4.95 1.22 -28.07
C LEU A 496 6.38 0.71 -28.24
N VAL A 497 7.13 1.32 -29.16
CA VAL A 497 8.56 1.04 -29.27
C VAL A 497 9.23 1.59 -28.01
N GLU A 498 9.68 0.71 -27.11
CA GLU A 498 10.57 1.05 -26.01
C GLU A 498 11.95 1.45 -26.55
N PHE A 499 12.04 2.64 -27.13
CA PHE A 499 13.32 3.28 -27.43
C PHE A 499 13.78 4.13 -26.24
N THR A 500 15.09 4.21 -26.08
CA THR A 500 15.73 5.30 -25.34
C THR A 500 16.38 6.26 -26.34
N ALA A 501 16.54 7.52 -25.96
CA ALA A 501 17.18 8.55 -26.78
C ALA A 501 18.18 9.33 -25.93
N ASP A 502 19.32 9.71 -26.52
CA ASP A 502 20.26 10.60 -25.84
C ASP A 502 19.61 11.98 -25.54
N LEU A 503 18.69 12.42 -26.39
CA LEU A 503 17.98 13.70 -26.25
C LEU A 503 16.61 13.70 -26.95
N LEU A 504 15.57 14.17 -26.26
CA LEU A 504 14.32 14.70 -26.80
C LEU A 504 14.35 16.25 -26.68
N THR A 505 13.72 16.98 -27.59
CA THR A 505 13.62 18.45 -27.58
C THR A 505 12.26 18.90 -28.10
N ILE A 506 11.50 19.63 -27.29
CA ILE A 506 10.09 19.97 -27.53
C ILE A 506 9.98 21.46 -27.86
N ILE A 507 9.61 21.76 -29.10
CA ILE A 507 9.69 23.09 -29.72
C ILE A 507 8.28 23.56 -30.09
N PRO A 508 7.84 24.78 -29.69
CA PRO A 508 6.55 25.33 -30.10
C PRO A 508 6.54 25.69 -31.59
N ILE A 509 5.43 25.40 -32.28
CA ILE A 509 5.28 25.57 -33.74
C ILE A 509 4.03 26.38 -34.11
N ASP A 510 4.08 27.07 -35.26
CA ASP A 510 2.92 27.73 -35.85
C ASP A 510 1.98 26.71 -36.53
N SER A 511 0.80 27.16 -36.97
CA SER A 511 -0.21 26.32 -37.65
C SER A 511 0.22 25.78 -39.02
N ARG A 512 1.47 26.00 -39.44
CA ARG A 512 2.10 25.45 -40.66
C ARG A 512 3.34 24.61 -40.32
N GLY A 513 3.54 24.28 -39.05
CA GLY A 513 4.66 23.47 -38.57
C GLY A 513 6.00 24.20 -38.54
N LYS A 514 6.04 25.54 -38.62
CA LYS A 514 7.27 26.32 -38.49
C LYS A 514 7.57 26.58 -37.00
N PRO A 515 8.79 26.35 -36.50
CA PRO A 515 9.19 26.77 -35.15
C PRO A 515 8.87 28.25 -34.85
N LEU A 516 8.27 28.47 -33.69
CA LEU A 516 8.01 29.79 -33.10
C LEU A 516 9.22 30.32 -32.31
N SER A 517 10.09 29.41 -31.87
CA SER A 517 11.35 29.70 -31.17
C SER A 517 12.50 28.89 -31.79
N GLU A 518 13.73 29.35 -31.56
CA GLU A 518 14.96 28.60 -31.88
C GLU A 518 15.38 27.67 -30.73
N LYS A 519 14.63 27.69 -29.61
CA LYS A 519 14.82 26.85 -28.41
C LYS A 519 13.56 26.05 -28.09
N GLY A 520 13.70 25.09 -27.18
CA GLY A 520 12.62 24.24 -26.69
C GLY A 520 13.06 23.52 -25.42
N VAL A 521 12.11 22.88 -24.71
CA VAL A 521 12.43 22.06 -23.53
C VAL A 521 13.16 20.80 -23.99
N ALA A 522 14.35 20.56 -23.47
CA ALA A 522 15.13 19.37 -23.76
C ALA A 522 14.99 18.34 -22.64
N ILE A 523 14.89 17.04 -22.97
CA ILE A 523 14.88 15.94 -22.00
C ILE A 523 15.99 14.97 -22.41
N LYS A 524 16.98 14.77 -21.54
CA LYS A 524 18.14 13.87 -21.76
C LYS A 524 17.78 12.44 -21.37
N ASN A 525 18.45 11.46 -22.00
CA ASN A 525 18.30 10.01 -21.72
C ASN A 525 16.88 9.41 -21.91
N PHE A 526 15.89 10.25 -22.25
CA PHE A 526 14.47 9.96 -22.45
C PHE A 526 14.19 8.55 -22.99
N LYS A 527 13.47 7.75 -22.20
CA LYS A 527 12.76 6.57 -22.63
C LYS A 527 11.35 6.97 -23.07
N ASN A 528 10.85 6.29 -24.10
CA ASN A 528 9.48 6.49 -24.57
C ASN A 528 8.44 6.20 -23.46
N GLY A 529 7.63 7.20 -23.10
CA GLY A 529 6.66 7.16 -22.01
C GLY A 529 7.02 8.04 -20.81
N ASP A 530 8.30 8.43 -20.66
CA ASP A 530 8.76 9.23 -19.51
C ASP A 530 8.02 10.58 -19.41
N LEU A 531 7.78 11.02 -18.18
CA LEU A 531 7.18 12.32 -17.83
C LEU A 531 5.79 12.53 -18.46
N GLY A 532 5.08 11.42 -18.75
CA GLY A 532 3.78 11.39 -19.42
C GLY A 532 3.82 11.51 -20.95
N ILE A 533 5.01 11.49 -21.57
CA ILE A 533 5.20 11.78 -22.99
C ILE A 533 5.34 10.48 -23.80
N GLY A 534 4.21 9.98 -24.31
CA GLY A 534 4.18 8.83 -25.23
C GLY A 534 4.44 9.23 -26.70
N LEU A 535 5.60 8.86 -27.25
CA LEU A 535 5.96 9.12 -28.64
C LEU A 535 5.70 7.87 -29.52
N MET A 536 4.79 8.01 -30.49
CA MET A 536 4.25 6.89 -31.27
C MET A 536 4.96 6.78 -32.63
N ASP A 537 5.49 5.59 -32.94
CA ASP A 537 6.30 5.32 -34.13
C ASP A 537 5.45 5.26 -35.43
N LEU A 538 6.10 5.30 -36.60
CA LEU A 538 5.45 5.00 -37.88
C LEU A 538 4.96 3.56 -37.96
N ASN A 539 5.42 2.64 -37.11
CA ASN A 539 4.77 1.34 -36.94
C ASN A 539 3.49 1.42 -36.09
N SER A 540 3.41 2.29 -35.07
CA SER A 540 2.14 2.60 -34.39
C SER A 540 1.17 3.33 -35.34
N TYR A 541 1.69 4.18 -36.23
CA TYR A 541 0.92 4.83 -37.30
C TYR A 541 0.59 3.88 -38.46
N PHE A 542 1.42 2.86 -38.71
CA PHE A 542 1.04 1.72 -39.52
C PHE A 542 -0.01 0.89 -38.80
N TYR A 543 -0.09 0.71 -37.48
CA TYR A 543 -1.28 0.05 -36.92
C TYR A 543 -2.56 0.91 -36.97
N LEU A 544 -2.44 2.22 -37.21
CA LEU A 544 -3.53 3.08 -37.67
C LEU A 544 -3.83 2.96 -39.20
N LEU A 545 -2.99 2.25 -39.97
CA LEU A 545 -3.08 2.02 -41.44
C LEU A 545 -2.60 0.60 -41.90
N GLY A 546 -2.75 -0.44 -41.04
CA GLY A 546 -2.18 -1.81 -41.15
C GLY A 546 -0.66 -2.06 -40.85
N GLY A 547 -0.26 -2.44 -39.61
CA GLY A 547 1.05 -3.10 -39.32
C GLY A 547 1.62 -3.04 -37.88
N ASP A 548 2.30 -4.13 -37.45
CA ASP A 548 3.29 -4.32 -36.33
C ASP A 548 2.93 -4.40 -34.81
N ALA A 549 2.93 -5.65 -34.29
CA ALA A 549 3.38 -6.16 -32.96
C ALA A 549 2.72 -5.80 -31.58
N VAL A 550 1.91 -6.73 -31.01
CA VAL A 550 1.66 -7.04 -29.55
C VAL A 550 1.15 -5.87 -28.64
N GLY A 551 1.06 -5.85 -27.28
CA GLY A 551 1.27 -6.85 -26.19
C GLY A 551 0.89 -6.38 -24.76
N TYR A 552 1.82 -6.38 -23.79
CA TYR A 552 1.66 -6.44 -22.29
C TYR A 552 2.52 -5.35 -21.53
N ASP A 553 2.47 -5.04 -20.20
CA ASP A 553 1.62 -5.46 -19.03
C ASP A 553 1.65 -4.52 -17.76
N GLU A 554 0.72 -4.80 -16.82
CA GLU A 554 0.77 -4.81 -15.32
C GLU A 554 0.94 -3.61 -14.33
N ASN A 555 0.02 -3.60 -13.34
CA ASN A 555 0.05 -3.12 -11.92
C ASN A 555 -0.25 -1.63 -11.57
N SER A 556 -1.01 -1.23 -10.52
CA SER A 556 -1.95 -1.79 -9.49
C SER A 556 -1.86 -0.84 -8.25
N PRO A 557 -2.81 -0.75 -7.26
CA PRO A 557 -3.91 -1.68 -6.96
C PRO A 557 -5.31 -1.06 -6.60
N GLY A 558 -6.36 -1.85 -6.87
CA GLY A 558 -7.47 -2.16 -5.94
C GLY A 558 -8.40 -1.09 -5.33
N PHE A 559 -9.71 -1.22 -5.59
CA PHE A 559 -10.77 -0.90 -4.61
C PHE A 559 -11.96 -1.88 -4.70
N TYR A 560 -12.45 -2.33 -3.54
CA TYR A 560 -13.70 -3.09 -3.39
C TYR A 560 -14.91 -2.15 -3.31
N THR A 561 -16.04 -2.53 -3.89
CA THR A 561 -17.37 -2.06 -3.46
C THR A 561 -18.31 -3.24 -3.19
N PRO A 562 -18.57 -3.62 -1.92
CA PRO A 562 -19.60 -4.62 -1.61
C PRO A 562 -20.99 -4.00 -1.79
N ARG A 563 -21.84 -4.61 -2.61
CA ARG A 563 -23.24 -4.16 -2.78
C ARG A 563 -24.11 -4.67 -1.64
N ASN A 564 -24.10 -3.96 -0.51
CA ASN A 564 -25.03 -4.23 0.60
C ASN A 564 -26.49 -4.07 0.14
N GLY A 565 -27.38 -4.85 0.75
CA GLY A 565 -28.74 -5.05 0.26
C GLY A 565 -29.75 -3.96 0.65
N GLY A 566 -30.88 -3.98 -0.05
CA GLY A 566 -32.12 -3.29 0.34
C GLY A 566 -33.30 -4.13 -0.13
N GLY A 567 -34.17 -4.54 0.80
CA GLY A 567 -35.29 -5.45 0.49
C GLY A 567 -36.64 -4.91 0.96
N SER A 568 -37.71 -5.25 0.23
CA SER A 568 -39.07 -5.29 0.79
C SER A 568 -40.09 -6.01 -0.09
N ARG A 569 -40.70 -7.04 0.51
CA ARG A 569 -42.14 -7.37 0.49
C ARG A 569 -42.80 -7.69 -0.86
N ASN A 570 -43.06 -8.99 -1.02
CA ASN A 570 -44.17 -9.56 -1.80
C ASN A 570 -45.52 -8.90 -1.44
N ASN A 571 -46.52 -9.02 -2.34
CA ASN A 571 -47.79 -9.62 -1.89
C ASN A 571 -48.57 -10.37 -2.99
N SER A 572 -49.25 -11.42 -2.53
CA SER A 572 -50.07 -12.44 -3.21
C SER A 572 -51.20 -11.99 -4.15
N SER A 573 -51.59 -12.87 -5.09
CA SER A 573 -52.87 -13.63 -4.99
C SER A 573 -52.98 -14.81 -5.98
N ASP A 574 -53.57 -15.93 -5.55
CA ASP A 574 -53.79 -17.16 -6.32
C ASP A 574 -54.83 -17.03 -7.47
N THR A 575 -54.76 -17.88 -8.51
CA THR A 575 -55.57 -19.12 -8.62
C THR A 575 -55.39 -19.94 -9.93
N GLY A 576 -54.71 -21.09 -9.83
CA GLY A 576 -55.15 -22.41 -10.31
C GLY A 576 -55.32 -22.78 -11.81
N SER A 577 -54.49 -23.74 -12.26
CA SER A 577 -54.86 -24.95 -13.05
C SER A 577 -55.25 -24.78 -14.54
N ASN A 578 -54.70 -25.51 -15.53
CA ASN A 578 -53.81 -26.68 -15.49
C ASN A 578 -53.08 -26.96 -16.84
N ASN A 579 -52.05 -27.81 -16.77
CA ASN A 579 -51.46 -28.67 -17.82
C ASN A 579 -50.45 -28.14 -18.88
N GLU A 580 -49.45 -29.02 -19.09
CA GLU A 580 -48.49 -29.17 -20.20
C GLU A 580 -47.26 -28.23 -20.26
N TRP A 581 -46.18 -28.73 -20.86
CA TRP A 581 -44.79 -28.41 -20.47
C TRP A 581 -44.22 -27.09 -21.02
N GLY A 582 -43.45 -26.39 -20.17
CA GLY A 582 -42.70 -25.17 -20.48
C GLY A 582 -43.24 -23.97 -19.70
N GLY A 583 -42.43 -23.16 -19.02
CA GLY A 583 -40.99 -23.24 -18.77
C GLY A 583 -40.55 -22.23 -17.69
N ASN A 584 -39.24 -22.12 -17.47
CA ASN A 584 -38.56 -21.08 -16.67
C ASN A 584 -38.93 -21.04 -15.16
N GLY A 585 -38.15 -20.41 -14.27
CA GLY A 585 -36.84 -19.78 -14.48
C GLY A 585 -36.25 -19.21 -13.19
N HIS A 586 -35.59 -20.04 -12.36
CA HIS A 586 -34.70 -19.56 -11.29
C HIS A 586 -33.50 -20.49 -11.07
N GLY A 587 -32.31 -19.97 -11.35
CA GLY A 587 -31.05 -20.71 -11.20
C GLY A 587 -30.59 -20.82 -9.75
N ASN A 588 -31.05 -21.86 -9.04
CA ASN A 588 -30.37 -22.34 -7.82
C ASN A 588 -29.44 -23.51 -8.19
N ASN A 589 -28.28 -23.18 -8.77
CA ASN A 589 -27.23 -24.16 -9.04
C ASN A 589 -26.53 -24.51 -7.70
N ARG A 590 -27.13 -25.43 -6.93
CA ARG A 590 -26.72 -25.82 -5.57
C ARG A 590 -25.29 -26.35 -5.56
N SER A 591 -24.33 -25.44 -5.35
CA SER A 591 -22.88 -25.67 -5.50
C SER A 591 -22.07 -25.14 -4.31
N ASN A 592 -22.71 -25.00 -3.15
CA ASN A 592 -22.02 -24.75 -1.89
C ASN A 592 -21.49 -26.06 -1.28
N ALA A 593 -20.32 -26.02 -0.65
CA ALA A 593 -19.81 -27.11 0.19
C ALA A 593 -20.66 -27.38 1.46
N SER A 594 -21.75 -26.63 1.68
CA SER A 594 -22.78 -26.90 2.69
C SER A 594 -23.60 -28.16 2.40
N ASP A 595 -23.63 -28.66 1.17
CA ASP A 595 -24.42 -29.84 0.76
C ASP A 595 -23.90 -31.19 1.31
N LEU A 596 -22.77 -31.18 2.02
CA LEU A 596 -22.30 -32.29 2.87
C LEU A 596 -22.57 -32.04 4.38
N ASN A 597 -23.16 -30.89 4.73
CA ASN A 597 -23.25 -30.36 6.09
C ASN A 597 -24.68 -29.94 6.52
N GLN A 598 -25.64 -29.80 5.60
CA GLN A 598 -27.06 -29.56 5.90
C GLN A 598 -27.98 -30.36 4.94
N PRO A 599 -29.20 -30.74 5.39
CA PRO A 599 -30.18 -31.43 4.56
C PRO A 599 -30.89 -30.48 3.58
N ASP A 600 -31.22 -31.01 2.40
CA ASP A 600 -32.00 -30.31 1.38
C ASP A 600 -33.45 -30.09 1.87
N ASN A 601 -33.87 -28.83 2.04
CA ASN A 601 -35.11 -28.48 2.77
C ASN A 601 -36.33 -28.22 1.86
N ASP A 602 -36.19 -28.52 0.56
CA ASP A 602 -37.21 -28.28 -0.48
C ASP A 602 -38.03 -29.53 -0.88
N ASP A 603 -37.69 -30.72 -0.37
CA ASP A 603 -38.41 -31.94 -0.73
C ASP A 603 -39.72 -32.10 0.06
N LYS A 604 -40.82 -31.62 -0.54
CA LYS A 604 -42.19 -31.72 0.02
C LYS A 604 -42.79 -33.14 -0.04
N ASN A 605 -41.98 -34.19 -0.21
CA ASN A 605 -42.34 -35.60 0.01
C ASN A 605 -41.34 -36.29 0.97
N GLY A 606 -41.45 -36.01 2.27
CA GLY A 606 -40.46 -36.47 3.26
C GLY A 606 -40.29 -37.99 3.39
N ASN A 607 -39.22 -38.56 2.80
CA ASN A 607 -38.78 -39.94 3.02
C ASN A 607 -37.27 -40.19 2.74
N THR A 608 -36.38 -39.25 3.08
CA THR A 608 -34.93 -39.34 2.76
C THR A 608 -34.03 -39.24 3.99
N ASN A 609 -33.83 -40.37 4.70
CA ASN A 609 -32.82 -40.50 5.77
C ASN A 609 -31.42 -40.75 5.18
N THR A 610 -30.70 -39.68 4.81
CA THR A 610 -29.32 -39.76 4.31
C THR A 610 -28.34 -40.26 5.40
N PRO A 611 -27.56 -41.35 5.20
CA PRO A 611 -26.80 -41.99 6.28
C PRO A 611 -25.73 -41.13 6.98
N ASN A 612 -25.09 -40.19 6.27
CA ASN A 612 -23.92 -39.46 6.76
C ASN A 612 -24.23 -38.13 7.47
N ASN A 613 -25.51 -37.77 7.68
CA ASN A 613 -25.90 -36.42 8.14
C ASN A 613 -25.57 -36.12 9.62
N ARG A 614 -24.95 -37.04 10.37
CA ARG A 614 -24.43 -36.82 11.74
C ARG A 614 -23.13 -37.59 11.95
N GLY A 615 -22.02 -36.98 11.53
CA GLY A 615 -20.69 -37.58 11.60
C GLY A 615 -19.51 -36.59 11.50
N ARG A 616 -19.75 -35.29 11.67
CA ARG A 616 -18.66 -34.36 11.96
C ARG A 616 -18.31 -34.51 13.44
N ASN A 617 -17.08 -34.94 13.72
CA ASN A 617 -16.46 -34.53 14.97
C ASN A 617 -16.30 -33.02 14.87
N TYR A 618 -17.10 -32.28 15.64
CA TYR A 618 -16.78 -30.90 15.95
C TYR A 618 -15.55 -30.96 16.84
N ASP A 619 -14.44 -30.42 16.34
CA ASP A 619 -13.36 -30.03 17.22
C ASP A 619 -13.92 -28.84 18.02
N VAL A 620 -13.95 -29.01 19.35
CA VAL A 620 -14.54 -28.03 20.26
C VAL A 620 -13.43 -27.06 20.63
N TYR A 621 -13.66 -25.77 20.42
CA TYR A 621 -12.72 -24.73 20.77
C TYR A 621 -13.42 -23.79 21.73
N ASP A 622 -13.11 -23.99 23.01
CA ASP A 622 -13.80 -23.44 24.17
C ASP A 622 -12.84 -22.51 24.96
N PRO A 623 -12.54 -21.31 24.43
CA PRO A 623 -11.77 -20.32 25.17
C PRO A 623 -12.64 -19.59 26.20
N LEU A 624 -12.07 -19.39 27.38
CA LEU A 624 -12.69 -18.73 28.51
C LEU A 624 -12.80 -17.20 28.29
N ALA A 625 -14.02 -16.69 28.18
CA ALA A 625 -14.35 -15.28 27.97
C ALA A 625 -14.82 -14.59 29.27
N LEU A 626 -14.64 -13.28 29.38
CA LEU A 626 -15.10 -12.44 30.49
C LEU A 626 -16.09 -11.38 29.99
N ASP A 627 -17.23 -11.29 30.67
CA ASP A 627 -18.21 -10.19 30.63
C ASP A 627 -17.54 -8.98 31.28
N LEU A 628 -17.24 -7.92 30.53
CA LEU A 628 -16.45 -6.80 31.06
C LEU A 628 -17.31 -5.65 31.59
N ASP A 629 -18.38 -5.26 30.90
CA ASP A 629 -19.19 -4.10 31.26
C ASP A 629 -20.39 -4.41 32.17
N GLY A 630 -20.85 -5.67 32.20
CA GLY A 630 -21.90 -6.16 33.09
C GLY A 630 -23.24 -6.52 32.44
N ASP A 631 -23.39 -6.51 31.11
CA ASP A 631 -24.69 -6.79 30.46
C ASP A 631 -24.87 -8.23 29.92
N GLY A 632 -23.78 -8.91 29.54
CA GLY A 632 -23.82 -10.27 29.02
C GLY A 632 -22.44 -10.79 28.57
N LEU A 633 -22.44 -11.96 27.92
CA LEU A 633 -21.33 -12.40 27.07
C LEU A 633 -21.81 -12.31 25.62
N GLU A 634 -21.29 -11.34 24.87
CA GLU A 634 -21.73 -11.04 23.50
C GLU A 634 -20.80 -11.64 22.45
N THR A 635 -21.38 -12.14 21.34
CA THR A 635 -20.62 -12.79 20.26
C THR A 635 -21.11 -12.40 18.87
N ILE A 636 -20.23 -12.51 17.88
CA ILE A 636 -20.50 -12.27 16.46
C ILE A 636 -20.34 -13.53 15.62
N SER A 637 -21.04 -13.58 14.48
CA SER A 637 -20.94 -14.67 13.51
C SER A 637 -19.65 -14.63 12.70
N MET A 638 -19.09 -15.79 12.35
CA MET A 638 -18.06 -15.90 11.31
C MET A 638 -18.49 -15.19 10.01
N ASN A 639 -17.54 -14.48 9.39
CA ASN A 639 -17.78 -13.69 8.16
C ASN A 639 -16.74 -14.00 7.07
N GLY A 640 -16.31 -15.27 7.02
CA GLY A 640 -15.21 -15.72 6.15
C GLY A 640 -13.94 -14.88 6.37
N HIS A 641 -13.25 -14.54 5.29
CA HIS A 641 -12.08 -13.64 5.32
C HIS A 641 -12.37 -12.17 5.70
N LYS A 642 -13.58 -11.83 6.17
CA LYS A 642 -13.96 -10.52 6.72
C LYS A 642 -14.34 -10.56 8.21
N GLY A 643 -14.24 -11.73 8.85
CA GLY A 643 -14.32 -11.87 10.30
C GLY A 643 -12.96 -12.22 10.88
N ALA A 644 -12.92 -12.53 12.17
CA ALA A 644 -11.71 -13.04 12.82
C ALA A 644 -11.23 -14.33 12.14
N LEU A 645 -9.92 -14.44 11.98
CA LEU A 645 -9.24 -15.65 11.51
C LEU A 645 -8.30 -16.10 12.64
N PHE A 646 -8.60 -17.22 13.31
CA PHE A 646 -7.82 -17.67 14.47
C PHE A 646 -7.19 -19.06 14.26
N ASP A 647 -6.02 -19.31 14.85
CA ASP A 647 -5.37 -20.63 14.77
C ASP A 647 -5.84 -21.51 15.92
N HIS A 648 -6.82 -22.34 15.59
CA HIS A 648 -7.46 -23.25 16.53
C HIS A 648 -6.64 -24.51 16.84
N GLU A 649 -5.50 -24.75 16.18
CA GLU A 649 -4.70 -25.98 16.38
C GLU A 649 -3.22 -25.72 16.75
N GLY A 650 -2.74 -24.48 16.65
CA GLY A 650 -1.34 -24.11 16.92
C GLY A 650 -0.37 -24.62 15.84
N ILE A 651 -0.80 -24.58 14.57
CA ILE A 651 -0.06 -25.17 13.43
C ILE A 651 0.35 -24.18 12.33
N GLY A 652 0.09 -22.89 12.54
CA GLY A 652 0.33 -21.80 11.59
C GLY A 652 -0.80 -21.58 10.57
N ILE A 653 -2.02 -22.07 10.83
CA ILE A 653 -3.18 -21.98 9.94
C ILE A 653 -4.37 -21.37 10.67
N ARG A 654 -4.64 -20.09 10.42
CA ARG A 654 -5.80 -19.37 10.95
C ARG A 654 -7.03 -19.63 10.08
N THR A 655 -8.18 -19.87 10.69
CA THR A 655 -9.45 -20.15 9.98
C THR A 655 -10.59 -19.24 10.47
N ALA A 656 -11.58 -19.00 9.59
CA ALA A 656 -12.68 -18.09 9.91
C ALA A 656 -13.57 -18.63 11.01
N THR A 657 -13.80 -17.80 12.01
CA THR A 657 -14.49 -18.18 13.23
C THR A 657 -15.45 -17.08 13.71
N GLY A 658 -16.49 -17.46 14.44
CA GLY A 658 -17.26 -16.56 15.29
C GLY A 658 -16.37 -16.06 16.42
N TRP A 659 -16.73 -14.92 17.00
CA TRP A 659 -15.81 -14.20 17.89
C TRP A 659 -16.58 -13.49 19.01
N LEU A 660 -15.86 -13.00 20.03
CA LEU A 660 -16.46 -12.08 20.98
C LEU A 660 -16.85 -10.75 20.31
N ALA A 661 -17.80 -10.05 20.91
CA ALA A 661 -17.95 -8.62 20.68
C ALA A 661 -16.75 -7.85 21.31
N ALA A 662 -16.50 -6.62 20.87
CA ALA A 662 -15.30 -5.87 21.28
C ALA A 662 -15.38 -5.31 22.71
N ASP A 663 -16.58 -5.39 23.29
CA ASP A 663 -17.02 -5.00 24.62
C ASP A 663 -16.38 -5.91 25.68
N ASP A 664 -16.36 -7.21 25.38
CA ASP A 664 -15.81 -8.32 26.18
C ASP A 664 -14.33 -8.59 25.87
N GLY A 665 -13.76 -9.62 26.52
CA GLY A 665 -12.44 -10.13 26.18
C GLY A 665 -12.17 -11.57 26.64
N PHE A 666 -11.21 -12.23 26.00
CA PHE A 666 -10.73 -13.56 26.38
C PHE A 666 -9.78 -13.49 27.57
N LEU A 667 -9.84 -14.47 28.48
CA LEU A 667 -8.75 -14.71 29.42
C LEU A 667 -7.57 -15.34 28.67
N VAL A 668 -6.39 -14.75 28.81
CA VAL A 668 -5.18 -15.17 28.08
C VAL A 668 -3.97 -15.26 29.00
N LEU A 669 -3.03 -16.11 28.61
CA LEU A 669 -1.71 -16.20 29.22
C LEU A 669 -0.71 -16.53 28.12
N ASP A 670 0.10 -15.54 27.74
CA ASP A 670 1.28 -15.72 26.88
C ASP A 670 2.14 -16.87 27.45
N ARG A 671 2.29 -17.93 26.66
CA ARG A 671 3.07 -19.14 27.01
C ARG A 671 4.36 -19.21 26.24
N ASN A 672 4.40 -18.68 25.01
CA ASN A 672 5.55 -18.78 24.12
C ASN A 672 6.62 -17.68 24.39
N GLN A 673 6.22 -16.58 25.04
CA GLN A 673 6.97 -15.35 25.37
C GLN A 673 7.39 -14.50 24.16
N ASP A 674 6.55 -14.44 23.12
CA ASP A 674 6.67 -13.53 21.97
C ASP A 674 5.89 -12.21 22.13
N GLY A 675 4.92 -12.16 23.06
CA GLY A 675 4.10 -10.98 23.36
C GLY A 675 2.87 -10.78 22.47
N MET A 676 2.44 -11.78 21.70
CA MET A 676 1.24 -11.76 20.84
C MET A 676 0.41 -13.02 21.03
N ILE A 677 -0.79 -12.90 21.60
CA ILE A 677 -1.76 -14.00 21.64
C ILE A 677 -2.26 -14.28 20.22
N ASN A 678 -1.84 -15.40 19.64
CA ASN A 678 -2.12 -15.71 18.23
C ASN A 678 -2.56 -17.15 17.94
N ASP A 679 -2.52 -18.06 18.92
CA ASP A 679 -3.03 -19.43 18.80
C ASP A 679 -3.74 -19.96 20.08
N ILE A 680 -4.50 -21.06 19.91
CA ILE A 680 -5.35 -21.66 20.94
C ILE A 680 -4.62 -22.10 22.22
N SER A 681 -3.31 -22.31 22.17
CA SER A 681 -2.53 -22.79 23.31
C SER A 681 -2.39 -21.73 24.41
N GLU A 682 -2.62 -20.45 24.09
CA GLU A 682 -2.47 -19.30 24.98
C GLU A 682 -3.80 -18.77 25.53
N LEU A 683 -4.92 -19.14 24.88
CA LEU A 683 -6.27 -19.02 25.43
C LEU A 683 -6.51 -20.12 26.47
N PHE A 684 -7.39 -19.89 27.44
CA PHE A 684 -7.79 -20.93 28.41
C PHE A 684 -8.86 -21.84 27.82
N SER A 685 -8.49 -23.07 27.42
CA SER A 685 -9.33 -24.01 26.64
C SER A 685 -9.02 -25.50 26.87
N ASN A 686 -9.80 -26.39 26.25
CA ASN A 686 -9.55 -27.84 26.17
C ASN A 686 -8.28 -28.23 25.37
N LYS A 687 -7.54 -27.28 24.81
CA LYS A 687 -6.24 -27.55 24.16
C LYS A 687 -5.05 -27.29 25.09
N ASN A 688 -5.24 -26.65 26.25
CA ASN A 688 -4.13 -26.43 27.18
C ASN A 688 -3.65 -27.74 27.83
N LYS A 689 -2.34 -27.81 28.08
CA LYS A 689 -1.70 -28.90 28.81
C LYS A 689 -1.60 -28.54 30.31
N LEU A 690 -2.06 -29.44 31.17
CA LEU A 690 -2.06 -29.29 32.63
C LEU A 690 -0.71 -29.67 33.26
N SER A 691 -0.51 -29.29 34.53
CA SER A 691 0.71 -29.53 35.30
C SER A 691 1.02 -31.02 35.55
N ASP A 692 0.03 -31.91 35.46
CA ASP A 692 0.25 -33.37 35.50
C ASP A 692 0.65 -33.97 34.15
N GLY A 693 0.61 -33.16 33.08
CA GLY A 693 0.93 -33.53 31.70
C GLY A 693 -0.25 -34.01 30.85
N SER A 694 -1.47 -34.07 31.41
CA SER A 694 -2.71 -34.29 30.66
C SER A 694 -3.14 -33.04 29.88
N ILE A 695 -4.21 -33.16 29.09
CA ILE A 695 -4.85 -32.05 28.37
C ILE A 695 -6.15 -31.71 29.11
N SER A 696 -6.45 -30.42 29.23
CA SER A 696 -7.67 -29.90 29.88
C SER A 696 -8.94 -30.39 29.17
N SER A 697 -10.07 -30.43 29.89
CA SER A 697 -11.37 -30.77 29.30
C SER A 697 -12.19 -29.56 28.82
N HIS A 698 -11.85 -28.35 29.26
CA HIS A 698 -12.44 -27.04 28.91
C HIS A 698 -11.72 -25.92 29.71
N GLY A 699 -11.94 -24.65 29.36
CA GLY A 699 -11.20 -23.50 29.90
C GLY A 699 -11.19 -23.38 31.43
N PHE A 700 -12.30 -23.64 32.12
CA PHE A 700 -12.32 -23.63 33.60
C PHE A 700 -11.40 -24.67 34.25
N VAL A 701 -11.15 -25.83 33.62
CA VAL A 701 -10.20 -26.83 34.14
C VAL A 701 -8.76 -26.37 33.91
N ALA A 702 -8.46 -25.75 32.77
CA ALA A 702 -7.16 -25.11 32.53
C ALA A 702 -6.87 -23.97 33.53
N LEU A 703 -7.90 -23.20 33.90
CA LEU A 703 -7.79 -22.17 34.93
C LEU A 703 -7.56 -22.78 36.33
N SER A 704 -8.25 -23.87 36.67
CA SER A 704 -8.13 -24.54 37.97
C SER A 704 -6.77 -25.21 38.23
N ASP A 705 -5.95 -25.45 37.21
CA ASP A 705 -4.58 -25.96 37.38
C ASP A 705 -3.60 -24.86 37.88
N LEU A 706 -4.00 -23.59 37.80
CA LEU A 706 -3.23 -22.45 38.32
C LEU A 706 -3.47 -22.17 39.81
N ASP A 707 -4.46 -22.83 40.43
CA ASP A 707 -4.80 -22.72 41.85
C ASP A 707 -3.78 -23.51 42.69
N VAL A 708 -2.72 -22.81 43.13
CA VAL A 708 -1.60 -23.40 43.88
C VAL A 708 -2.01 -23.62 45.34
N ASN A 709 -2.88 -22.75 45.87
CA ASN A 709 -3.23 -22.71 47.29
C ASN A 709 -4.41 -23.65 47.65
N LYS A 710 -5.29 -23.91 46.68
CA LYS A 710 -6.47 -24.80 46.67
C LYS A 710 -7.71 -24.27 47.38
N ASP A 711 -7.93 -22.95 47.36
CA ASP A 711 -9.14 -22.29 47.84
C ASP A 711 -10.25 -22.09 46.79
N LYS A 712 -9.97 -22.42 45.50
CA LYS A 712 -10.84 -22.26 44.32
C LYS A 712 -11.01 -20.83 43.81
N LEU A 713 -10.10 -19.95 44.19
CA LEU A 713 -9.89 -18.65 43.56
C LEU A 713 -8.56 -18.70 42.80
N ILE A 714 -8.42 -17.83 41.80
CA ILE A 714 -7.14 -17.46 41.21
C ILE A 714 -6.94 -15.99 41.57
N ASP A 715 -6.04 -15.71 42.50
CA ASP A 715 -5.82 -14.38 43.08
C ASP A 715 -4.34 -14.07 43.36
N GLN A 716 -4.04 -12.98 44.07
CA GLN A 716 -2.66 -12.54 44.36
C GLN A 716 -1.81 -13.55 45.17
N ASN A 717 -2.40 -14.60 45.72
CA ASN A 717 -1.67 -15.70 46.38
C ASN A 717 -1.11 -16.72 45.37
N ASP A 718 -1.59 -16.73 44.12
CA ASP A 718 -1.15 -17.65 43.06
C ASP A 718 -0.05 -17.07 42.19
N THR A 719 1.00 -17.87 41.95
CA THR A 719 2.26 -17.41 41.37
C THR A 719 2.16 -16.91 39.92
N LEU A 720 1.07 -17.23 39.22
CA LEU A 720 0.82 -16.86 37.83
C LEU A 720 -0.28 -15.82 37.66
N PHE A 721 -1.01 -15.42 38.71
CA PHE A 721 -2.07 -14.40 38.62
C PHE A 721 -1.57 -13.08 38.02
N SER A 722 -0.37 -12.64 38.42
CA SER A 722 0.30 -11.44 37.90
C SER A 722 0.74 -11.51 36.42
N LYS A 723 0.59 -12.67 35.77
CA LYS A 723 0.82 -12.86 34.32
C LYS A 723 -0.47 -13.03 33.51
N LEU A 724 -1.62 -13.16 34.16
CA LEU A 724 -2.90 -13.27 33.45
C LEU A 724 -3.25 -11.91 32.85
N GLN A 725 -3.74 -11.95 31.62
CA GLN A 725 -4.23 -10.79 30.89
C GLN A 725 -5.61 -11.07 30.33
N VAL A 726 -6.29 -10.02 29.89
CA VAL A 726 -7.52 -10.11 29.09
C VAL A 726 -7.23 -9.49 27.73
N TRP A 727 -7.50 -10.24 26.67
CA TRP A 727 -7.39 -9.76 25.30
C TRP A 727 -8.75 -9.30 24.80
N ARG A 728 -8.84 -8.04 24.36
CA ARG A 728 -10.01 -7.48 23.68
C ARG A 728 -9.65 -7.19 22.23
N ASP A 729 -10.03 -8.07 21.31
CA ASP A 729 -9.81 -7.88 19.87
C ASP A 729 -10.77 -6.79 19.33
N LEU A 730 -10.30 -5.55 19.34
CA LEU A 730 -11.07 -4.36 18.98
C LEU A 730 -11.23 -4.23 17.47
N ASN A 731 -10.24 -4.71 16.71
CA ASN A 731 -10.22 -4.58 15.25
C ASN A 731 -10.82 -5.82 14.54
N ARG A 732 -10.84 -6.97 15.22
CA ARG A 732 -11.37 -8.30 14.84
C ARG A 732 -10.54 -9.02 13.78
N ASN A 733 -9.22 -9.03 13.95
CA ASN A 733 -8.28 -9.72 13.06
C ASN A 733 -7.90 -11.14 13.53
N GLY A 734 -8.16 -11.51 14.80
CA GLY A 734 -7.79 -12.80 15.37
C GLY A 734 -6.31 -12.94 15.80
N PHE A 735 -5.62 -11.86 16.20
CA PHE A 735 -4.34 -11.91 16.92
C PHE A 735 -4.11 -10.61 17.71
N SER A 736 -3.60 -10.69 18.94
CA SER A 736 -3.56 -9.51 19.82
C SER A 736 -2.45 -8.51 19.47
N GLU A 737 -2.81 -7.22 19.48
CA GLU A 737 -1.84 -6.11 19.50
C GLU A 737 -1.55 -5.64 20.96
N PRO A 738 -0.41 -4.99 21.24
CA PRO A 738 -0.05 -4.56 22.60
C PRO A 738 -1.07 -3.63 23.28
N GLU A 739 -1.82 -2.86 22.51
CA GLU A 739 -2.94 -2.01 22.95
C GLU A 739 -4.24 -2.78 23.28
N GLU A 740 -4.34 -4.06 22.88
CA GLU A 740 -5.50 -4.92 23.11
C GLU A 740 -5.35 -5.85 24.33
N LEU A 741 -4.15 -5.91 24.93
CA LEU A 741 -3.81 -6.79 26.05
C LEU A 741 -3.82 -6.04 27.38
N PHE A 742 -4.89 -6.21 28.16
CA PHE A 742 -5.09 -5.56 29.46
C PHE A 742 -4.66 -6.46 30.62
N SER A 743 -4.04 -5.90 31.66
CA SER A 743 -3.82 -6.64 32.90
C SER A 743 -5.10 -6.75 33.73
N LEU A 744 -5.21 -7.79 34.56
CA LEU A 744 -6.36 -7.93 35.48
C LEU A 744 -6.57 -6.68 36.36
N GLU A 745 -5.48 -6.08 36.87
CA GLU A 745 -5.53 -4.85 37.65
C GLU A 745 -6.10 -3.66 36.85
N ALA A 746 -5.73 -3.51 35.56
CA ALA A 746 -6.22 -2.42 34.71
C ALA A 746 -7.73 -2.52 34.42
N LEU A 747 -8.29 -3.73 34.41
CA LEU A 747 -9.73 -3.98 34.27
C LEU A 747 -10.47 -4.07 35.62
N ASN A 748 -9.81 -3.73 36.74
CA ASN A 748 -10.37 -3.82 38.10
C ASN A 748 -10.80 -5.24 38.49
N ILE A 749 -10.15 -6.27 37.94
CA ILE A 749 -10.38 -7.69 38.28
C ILE A 749 -9.55 -8.05 39.52
N LYS A 750 -10.21 -8.57 40.55
CA LYS A 750 -9.62 -8.91 41.85
C LYS A 750 -9.27 -10.39 41.98
N SER A 751 -10.15 -11.27 41.51
CA SER A 751 -9.97 -12.73 41.53
C SER A 751 -10.90 -13.41 40.54
N LEU A 752 -10.50 -14.57 40.02
CA LEU A 752 -11.32 -15.41 39.14
C LEU A 752 -11.79 -16.65 39.93
N HIS A 753 -13.05 -17.08 39.77
CA HIS A 753 -13.51 -18.33 40.40
C HIS A 753 -13.29 -19.54 39.47
N THR A 754 -12.76 -20.64 40.01
CA THR A 754 -12.59 -21.90 39.25
C THR A 754 -13.86 -22.77 39.21
N ALA A 755 -14.94 -22.33 39.86
CA ALA A 755 -16.22 -23.02 39.90
C ALA A 755 -17.20 -22.47 38.84
N TYR A 756 -17.88 -23.40 38.16
CA TYR A 756 -18.76 -23.14 37.01
C TYR A 756 -20.06 -23.96 37.10
N GLU A 757 -21.06 -23.55 36.32
CA GLU A 757 -22.29 -24.28 36.03
C GLU A 757 -22.29 -24.73 34.56
N GLU A 758 -22.78 -25.94 34.28
CA GLU A 758 -22.93 -26.45 32.91
C GLU A 758 -24.08 -25.73 32.18
N ARG A 759 -23.84 -25.32 30.94
CA ARG A 759 -24.77 -24.57 30.06
C ARG A 759 -24.86 -25.21 28.68
N ASN A 760 -25.79 -24.73 27.86
CA ASN A 760 -25.87 -25.01 26.43
C ASN A 760 -26.70 -23.90 25.76
N ASP A 761 -26.31 -22.64 25.99
CA ASP A 761 -27.06 -21.49 25.46
C ASP A 761 -26.51 -21.12 24.08
N VAL A 762 -27.40 -20.97 23.09
CA VAL A 762 -27.01 -20.53 21.75
C VAL A 762 -26.93 -19.01 21.74
N LEU A 763 -25.73 -18.50 21.49
CA LEU A 763 -25.43 -17.08 21.34
C LEU A 763 -25.60 -16.64 19.88
N PHE A 764 -25.45 -15.35 19.60
CA PHE A 764 -25.56 -14.83 18.23
C PHE A 764 -24.44 -15.38 17.33
N GLY A 765 -24.78 -15.82 16.12
CA GLY A 765 -23.83 -16.32 15.13
C GLY A 765 -23.46 -17.80 15.27
N ASP A 766 -24.38 -18.63 15.76
CA ASP A 766 -24.24 -20.09 15.95
C ASP A 766 -23.13 -20.50 16.96
N ASN A 767 -22.68 -19.56 17.80
CA ASN A 767 -21.78 -19.80 18.93
C ASN A 767 -22.55 -20.38 20.13
N ILE A 768 -21.90 -21.15 21.02
CA ILE A 768 -22.56 -21.83 22.14
C ILE A 768 -21.81 -21.62 23.46
N LEU A 769 -22.48 -21.07 24.47
CA LEU A 769 -22.00 -21.02 25.85
C LEU A 769 -22.18 -22.40 26.51
N THR A 770 -21.07 -23.07 26.85
CA THR A 770 -21.04 -24.43 27.40
C THR A 770 -20.85 -24.47 28.91
N GLN A 771 -20.12 -23.53 29.50
CA GLN A 771 -19.99 -23.39 30.96
C GLN A 771 -20.08 -21.91 31.37
N LEU A 772 -20.61 -21.62 32.55
CA LEU A 772 -20.75 -20.26 33.09
C LEU A 772 -20.27 -20.20 34.55
N GLY A 773 -19.38 -19.25 34.83
CA GLY A 773 -18.83 -18.93 36.13
C GLY A 773 -18.83 -17.41 36.35
N LYS A 774 -17.92 -16.92 37.20
CA LYS A 774 -17.85 -15.49 37.56
C LYS A 774 -16.46 -15.06 38.05
N TYR A 775 -16.19 -13.76 37.98
CA TYR A 775 -15.02 -13.14 38.62
C TYR A 775 -15.45 -12.02 39.58
N GLU A 776 -14.60 -11.71 40.57
CA GLU A 776 -14.80 -10.60 41.51
C GLU A 776 -14.08 -9.34 40.99
N LYS A 777 -14.76 -8.19 41.03
CA LYS A 777 -14.18 -6.87 40.74
C LYS A 777 -13.63 -6.23 42.02
N THR A 778 -12.73 -5.25 41.92
CA THR A 778 -12.05 -4.64 43.10
C THR A 778 -12.99 -3.84 44.01
N ASP A 779 -14.21 -3.52 43.55
CA ASP A 779 -15.28 -2.93 44.36
C ASP A 779 -16.09 -3.98 45.17
N GLY A 780 -15.82 -5.27 44.96
CA GLY A 780 -16.56 -6.40 45.56
C GLY A 780 -17.81 -6.81 44.79
N SER A 781 -18.02 -6.29 43.57
CA SER A 781 -19.07 -6.74 42.66
C SER A 781 -18.63 -7.98 41.87
N PHE A 782 -19.57 -8.66 41.19
CA PHE A 782 -19.28 -9.85 40.37
C PHE A 782 -19.80 -9.64 38.94
N SER A 783 -18.99 -9.98 37.93
CA SER A 783 -19.38 -10.12 36.52
C SER A 783 -19.23 -11.57 36.06
N GLN A 784 -19.82 -11.92 34.92
CA GLN A 784 -19.78 -13.27 34.38
C GLN A 784 -18.41 -13.60 33.76
N MET A 785 -18.12 -14.88 33.67
CA MET A 785 -17.10 -15.41 32.77
C MET A 785 -17.58 -16.76 32.28
N GLY A 786 -17.35 -17.09 31.02
CA GLY A 786 -18.01 -18.21 30.37
C GLY A 786 -17.12 -18.89 29.35
N ASP A 787 -17.40 -20.15 29.12
CA ASP A 787 -16.68 -21.03 28.22
C ASP A 787 -17.52 -21.14 26.94
N ILE A 788 -16.99 -20.67 25.80
CA ILE A 788 -17.78 -20.43 24.58
C ILE A 788 -17.19 -21.22 23.40
N ASN A 789 -17.95 -22.19 22.89
CA ASN A 789 -17.61 -22.91 21.68
C ASN A 789 -18.03 -22.09 20.44
N PHE A 790 -17.05 -21.58 19.67
CA PHE A 790 -17.29 -20.70 18.53
C PHE A 790 -17.60 -21.45 17.22
N SER A 791 -18.44 -20.86 16.38
CA SER A 791 -18.78 -21.40 15.06
C SER A 791 -17.63 -21.16 14.08
N PHE A 792 -17.10 -22.19 13.42
CA PHE A 792 -15.94 -22.04 12.52
C PHE A 792 -16.13 -22.67 11.15
N ASN A 793 -15.35 -22.21 10.17
CA ASN A 793 -15.35 -22.71 8.80
C ASN A 793 -13.92 -22.76 8.22
N PRO A 794 -13.28 -23.96 8.16
CA PRO A 794 -11.89 -24.10 7.75
C PRO A 794 -11.66 -23.83 6.25
N PHE A 795 -12.71 -23.72 5.42
CA PHE A 795 -12.56 -23.33 4.01
C PHE A 795 -11.93 -21.94 3.86
N TYR A 796 -12.31 -20.99 4.71
CA TYR A 796 -11.77 -19.64 4.73
C TYR A 796 -10.56 -19.59 5.68
N SER A 797 -9.37 -19.76 5.14
CA SER A 797 -8.13 -19.81 5.93
C SER A 797 -7.07 -18.82 5.46
N ARG A 798 -6.07 -18.57 6.32
CA ARG A 798 -4.81 -17.88 6.01
C ARG A 798 -3.70 -18.45 6.89
N PHE A 799 -2.51 -18.60 6.31
CA PHE A 799 -1.32 -18.97 7.07
C PHE A 799 -0.83 -17.79 7.93
N THR A 800 -0.12 -18.07 9.02
CA THR A 800 0.55 -17.04 9.84
C THR A 800 1.86 -16.59 9.19
N GLU A 801 2.68 -17.55 8.74
CA GLU A 801 3.90 -17.33 7.96
C GLU A 801 3.56 -16.94 6.50
N ALA A 802 4.14 -15.83 6.01
CA ALA A 802 4.14 -15.47 4.58
C ALA A 802 5.43 -15.94 3.88
N LEU A 803 5.34 -16.49 2.68
CA LEU A 803 6.50 -16.97 1.92
C LEU A 803 7.04 -15.92 0.94
N ASN A 804 8.36 -15.72 0.94
CA ASN A 804 9.02 -14.75 0.07
C ASN A 804 9.15 -15.28 -1.38
N LEU A 805 8.22 -14.86 -2.24
CA LEU A 805 8.21 -15.21 -3.67
C LEU A 805 9.24 -14.41 -4.49
N THR A 806 9.88 -15.07 -5.44
CA THR A 806 10.73 -14.40 -6.45
C THR A 806 9.90 -13.62 -7.49
N GLU A 807 10.52 -12.67 -8.19
CA GLU A 807 9.89 -11.94 -9.32
C GLU A 807 9.49 -12.85 -10.50
N HIS A 808 9.90 -14.12 -10.51
CA HIS A 808 9.36 -15.12 -11.43
C HIS A 808 8.04 -15.70 -10.87
N GLN A 809 8.04 -16.15 -9.62
CA GLN A 809 6.89 -16.78 -8.95
C GLN A 809 5.74 -15.80 -8.68
N LYS A 810 6.02 -14.50 -8.49
CA LYS A 810 4.98 -13.46 -8.39
C LYS A 810 4.12 -13.33 -9.66
N ARG A 811 4.71 -13.57 -10.83
CA ARG A 811 4.08 -13.53 -12.16
C ARG A 811 3.59 -14.90 -12.66
N ALA A 812 3.72 -15.94 -11.85
CA ALA A 812 3.09 -17.23 -12.12
C ALA A 812 1.57 -17.13 -11.90
N ILE A 813 0.81 -17.96 -12.61
CA ILE A 813 -0.63 -18.12 -12.42
C ILE A 813 -0.96 -18.49 -10.97
N ASN A 814 -2.08 -17.99 -10.46
CA ASN A 814 -2.43 -18.18 -9.05
C ASN A 814 -3.91 -18.51 -8.81
N LEU A 815 -4.15 -19.31 -7.78
CA LEU A 815 -5.43 -19.47 -7.09
C LEU A 815 -5.20 -19.16 -5.62
N ALA A 816 -6.19 -18.53 -4.98
CA ALA A 816 -6.14 -18.26 -3.55
C ALA A 816 -6.15 -19.57 -2.75
N GLY A 817 -5.37 -19.63 -1.67
CA GLY A 817 -5.41 -20.75 -0.73
C GLY A 817 -6.77 -20.89 -0.03
N THR A 818 -7.23 -22.13 0.15
CA THR A 818 -8.45 -22.49 0.90
C THR A 818 -8.21 -23.77 1.70
N GLY A 819 -8.99 -24.00 2.76
CA GLY A 819 -8.82 -25.20 3.57
C GLY A 819 -7.49 -25.19 4.30
N ARG A 820 -6.63 -26.19 4.04
CA ARG A 820 -5.27 -26.30 4.61
C ARG A 820 -4.15 -26.17 3.58
N VAL A 821 -4.40 -25.57 2.41
CA VAL A 821 -3.35 -25.27 1.40
C VAL A 821 -3.08 -23.77 1.27
N ARG A 822 -1.81 -23.42 1.04
CA ARG A 822 -1.37 -22.04 0.71
C ARG A 822 -1.86 -21.61 -0.67
N ASP A 823 -1.72 -20.32 -1.00
CA ASP A 823 -1.83 -19.80 -2.38
C ASP A 823 -1.07 -20.70 -3.37
N LEU A 824 -1.63 -20.92 -4.56
CA LEU A 824 -1.10 -21.90 -5.52
C LEU A 824 0.38 -21.65 -5.88
N ARG A 825 0.78 -20.39 -6.01
CA ARG A 825 2.18 -19.97 -6.24
C ARG A 825 3.09 -20.08 -5.01
N GLU A 826 2.55 -20.02 -3.79
CA GLU A 826 3.29 -20.30 -2.55
C GLU A 826 3.49 -21.80 -2.35
N ALA A 827 2.43 -22.60 -2.56
CA ALA A 827 2.51 -24.05 -2.55
C ALA A 827 3.53 -24.58 -3.58
N ALA A 828 3.69 -23.89 -4.71
CA ALA A 828 4.71 -24.19 -5.70
C ALA A 828 6.15 -24.03 -5.16
N THR A 829 6.44 -23.06 -4.27
CA THR A 829 7.79 -22.92 -3.68
C THR A 829 8.12 -24.06 -2.72
N LEU A 830 7.11 -24.78 -2.22
CA LEU A 830 7.25 -25.99 -1.41
C LEU A 830 7.33 -27.28 -2.26
N SER A 831 7.09 -27.20 -3.57
CA SER A 831 6.93 -28.38 -4.44
C SER A 831 7.37 -28.09 -5.88
N VAL A 832 8.62 -28.45 -6.19
CA VAL A 832 9.23 -28.30 -7.55
C VAL A 832 8.40 -28.99 -8.64
N GLU A 833 7.71 -30.07 -8.31
CA GLU A 833 6.80 -30.75 -9.24
C GLU A 833 5.54 -29.90 -9.52
N LEU A 834 4.98 -29.24 -8.51
CA LEU A 834 3.87 -28.29 -8.68
C LEU A 834 4.32 -27.07 -9.48
N GLU A 835 5.48 -26.47 -9.16
CA GLU A 835 6.05 -25.37 -9.95
C GLU A 835 6.22 -25.75 -11.43
N THR A 836 6.73 -26.95 -11.71
CA THR A 836 6.85 -27.50 -13.07
C THR A 836 5.48 -27.67 -13.77
N LEU A 837 4.44 -28.05 -13.03
CA LEU A 837 3.08 -28.18 -13.57
C LEU A 837 2.43 -26.81 -13.84
N LEU A 838 2.63 -25.81 -12.98
CA LEU A 838 2.15 -24.44 -13.20
C LEU A 838 2.81 -23.80 -14.42
N GLN A 839 4.12 -23.97 -14.59
CA GLN A 839 4.84 -23.49 -15.78
C GLN A 839 4.25 -24.08 -17.07
N LYS A 840 3.99 -25.39 -17.10
CA LYS A 840 3.33 -26.07 -18.23
C LYS A 840 1.92 -25.51 -18.49
N TYR A 841 1.10 -25.37 -17.45
CA TYR A 841 -0.27 -24.84 -17.58
C TYR A 841 -0.29 -23.39 -18.08
N THR A 842 0.70 -22.59 -17.69
CA THR A 842 0.82 -21.17 -18.09
C THR A 842 1.11 -21.03 -19.58
N VAL A 843 1.91 -21.93 -20.17
CA VAL A 843 2.25 -21.92 -21.61
C VAL A 843 1.32 -22.77 -22.47
N ALA A 844 0.45 -23.58 -21.86
CA ALA A 844 -0.48 -24.46 -22.55
C ALA A 844 -1.45 -23.68 -23.46
N SER A 845 -1.45 -24.00 -24.75
CA SER A 845 -2.04 -23.14 -25.79
C SER A 845 -3.41 -23.61 -26.30
N ASP A 846 -3.90 -24.75 -25.82
CA ASP A 846 -5.18 -25.33 -26.19
C ASP A 846 -6.02 -25.81 -24.98
N TYR A 847 -7.32 -26.00 -25.23
CA TYR A 847 -8.31 -26.43 -24.23
C TYR A 847 -7.96 -27.76 -23.57
N LYS A 848 -7.52 -28.74 -24.38
CA LYS A 848 -7.36 -30.14 -23.98
C LYS A 848 -6.12 -30.31 -23.11
N GLU A 849 -5.03 -29.62 -23.44
CA GLU A 849 -3.83 -29.56 -22.62
C GLU A 849 -4.14 -28.94 -21.24
N GLN A 850 -4.74 -27.74 -21.19
CA GLN A 850 -5.10 -27.09 -19.92
C GLN A 850 -6.04 -27.95 -19.06
N ARG A 851 -7.09 -28.55 -19.66
CA ARG A 851 -8.00 -29.44 -18.94
C ARG A 851 -7.33 -30.71 -18.41
N SER A 852 -6.36 -31.27 -19.15
CA SER A 852 -5.66 -32.49 -18.75
C SER A 852 -4.70 -32.27 -17.55
N LEU A 853 -4.09 -31.10 -17.46
CA LEU A 853 -3.11 -30.77 -16.40
C LEU A 853 -3.76 -30.47 -15.06
N LEU A 854 -4.98 -29.91 -15.05
CA LEU A 854 -5.56 -29.34 -13.83
C LEU A 854 -5.85 -30.34 -12.69
N PRO A 855 -6.36 -31.56 -12.92
CA PRO A 855 -6.51 -32.55 -11.83
C PRO A 855 -5.17 -32.89 -11.16
N VAL A 856 -4.09 -32.99 -11.96
CA VAL A 856 -2.73 -33.26 -11.45
C VAL A 856 -2.21 -32.08 -10.62
N ILE A 857 -2.52 -30.85 -11.03
CA ILE A 857 -2.21 -29.62 -10.27
C ILE A 857 -2.96 -29.61 -8.94
N LEU A 858 -4.27 -29.88 -8.93
CA LEU A 858 -5.06 -29.88 -7.68
C LEU A 858 -4.62 -30.98 -6.71
N ASP A 859 -4.40 -32.20 -7.20
CA ASP A 859 -3.91 -33.31 -6.38
C ASP A 859 -2.50 -33.02 -5.82
N LYS A 860 -1.61 -32.42 -6.63
CA LYS A 860 -0.27 -32.02 -6.16
C LYS A 860 -0.30 -30.84 -5.20
N TRP A 861 -1.21 -29.88 -5.39
CA TRP A 861 -1.44 -28.76 -4.48
C TRP A 861 -1.95 -29.25 -3.12
N ALA A 862 -2.87 -30.22 -3.10
CA ALA A 862 -3.30 -30.87 -1.86
C ALA A 862 -2.14 -31.55 -1.11
N THR A 863 -1.13 -32.13 -1.80
CA THR A 863 0.07 -32.68 -1.13
C THR A 863 0.98 -31.63 -0.46
N THR A 864 0.61 -30.34 -0.46
CA THR A 864 1.28 -29.28 0.32
C THR A 864 0.59 -28.94 1.64
N ASP A 865 -0.56 -29.55 1.95
CA ASP A 865 -1.19 -29.51 3.27
C ASP A 865 -0.28 -30.17 4.32
N LEU A 866 0.06 -29.44 5.39
CA LEU A 866 0.93 -29.91 6.48
C LEU A 866 0.36 -31.14 7.22
N GLN A 867 -0.96 -31.36 7.13
CA GLN A 867 -1.66 -32.50 7.69
C GLN A 867 -2.07 -33.56 6.63
N TYR A 868 -1.60 -33.43 5.38
CA TYR A 868 -2.00 -34.30 4.26
C TYR A 868 -1.86 -35.80 4.58
N LYS A 869 -2.96 -36.54 4.44
CA LYS A 869 -3.04 -37.99 4.64
C LYS A 869 -3.91 -38.61 3.54
N PRO A 870 -3.48 -39.70 2.89
CA PRO A 870 -4.33 -40.41 1.93
C PRO A 870 -5.53 -41.05 2.65
N TYR A 871 -6.73 -40.93 2.07
CA TYR A 871 -7.93 -41.59 2.56
C TYR A 871 -7.92 -43.07 2.16
N GLU A 872 -7.31 -43.93 2.98
CA GLU A 872 -7.17 -45.37 2.68
C GLU A 872 -8.37 -46.22 3.14
N LYS A 873 -9.25 -45.66 3.98
CA LYS A 873 -10.33 -46.38 4.71
C LYS A 873 -11.34 -47.07 3.79
N GLU A 874 -11.72 -48.30 4.15
CA GLU A 874 -12.87 -48.99 3.56
C GLU A 874 -14.20 -48.35 4.00
N LEU A 875 -15.27 -48.52 3.22
CA LEU A 875 -16.62 -48.18 3.66
C LEU A 875 -17.11 -49.19 4.70
N LEU A 876 -17.53 -48.71 5.86
CA LEU A 876 -18.07 -49.58 6.91
C LEU A 876 -19.58 -49.73 6.75
N LYS A 877 -20.06 -50.98 6.70
CA LYS A 877 -21.50 -51.25 6.66
C LYS A 877 -22.14 -50.91 8.01
N THR A 878 -23.23 -50.17 8.01
CA THR A 878 -24.01 -49.87 9.22
C THR A 878 -24.59 -51.17 9.81
N VAL A 879 -24.40 -51.34 11.11
CA VAL A 879 -24.86 -52.51 11.89
C VAL A 879 -25.73 -52.06 13.07
N GLU A 880 -26.55 -52.96 13.58
CA GLU A 880 -27.29 -52.75 14.83
C GLU A 880 -26.32 -52.70 16.02
N SER A 881 -26.47 -51.70 16.89
CA SER A 881 -25.69 -51.53 18.11
C SER A 881 -26.61 -51.42 19.32
N THR A 882 -26.14 -51.89 20.48
CA THR A 882 -26.76 -51.67 21.79
C THR A 882 -26.14 -50.50 22.56
N ASP A 883 -25.18 -49.81 21.95
CA ASP A 883 -24.51 -48.64 22.52
C ASP A 883 -25.42 -47.40 22.42
N SER A 884 -25.70 -46.76 23.56
CA SER A 884 -26.53 -45.56 23.65
C SER A 884 -25.87 -44.30 23.06
N SER A 885 -24.57 -44.34 22.74
CA SER A 885 -23.85 -43.27 22.03
C SER A 885 -23.87 -43.42 20.51
N ALA A 886 -24.33 -44.56 19.97
CA ALA A 886 -24.33 -44.81 18.53
C ALA A 886 -25.37 -43.96 17.77
N ALA A 887 -25.00 -43.52 16.56
CA ALA A 887 -25.86 -42.71 15.70
C ALA A 887 -27.12 -43.47 15.25
N VAL A 888 -28.31 -42.98 15.65
CA VAL A 888 -29.59 -43.66 15.42
C VAL A 888 -30.15 -43.37 14.03
N VAL A 889 -29.85 -44.23 13.06
CA VAL A 889 -30.52 -44.25 11.74
C VAL A 889 -31.91 -44.88 11.88
N ARG A 890 -32.98 -44.11 11.62
CA ARG A 890 -34.36 -44.61 11.67
C ARG A 890 -34.71 -45.35 10.38
N VAL A 891 -35.16 -46.59 10.49
CA VAL A 891 -35.52 -47.46 9.36
C VAL A 891 -36.85 -48.17 9.58
N THR A 892 -37.61 -48.39 8.51
CA THR A 892 -38.77 -49.30 8.54
C THR A 892 -38.33 -50.76 8.71
N PRO A 893 -39.22 -51.68 9.16
CA PRO A 893 -38.91 -53.10 9.23
C PRO A 893 -38.45 -53.71 7.90
N THR A 894 -38.96 -53.20 6.77
CA THR A 894 -38.55 -53.58 5.42
C THR A 894 -37.12 -53.14 5.11
N GLN A 895 -36.79 -51.87 5.39
CA GLN A 895 -35.42 -51.36 5.22
C GLN A 895 -34.43 -52.10 6.13
N LEU A 896 -34.79 -52.38 7.39
CA LEU A 896 -33.93 -53.15 8.30
C LEU A 896 -33.63 -54.56 7.76
N ASN A 897 -34.62 -55.25 7.21
CA ASN A 897 -34.41 -56.55 6.55
C ASN A 897 -33.56 -56.45 5.28
N ASN A 898 -33.68 -55.36 4.51
CA ASN A 898 -32.82 -55.12 3.35
C ASN A 898 -31.37 -54.86 3.76
N ILE A 899 -31.14 -54.08 4.82
CA ILE A 899 -29.79 -53.82 5.37
C ILE A 899 -29.17 -55.12 5.88
N ARG A 900 -29.91 -55.93 6.66
CA ARG A 900 -29.42 -57.22 7.18
C ARG A 900 -29.00 -58.18 6.07
N ASN A 901 -29.80 -58.33 5.02
CA ASN A 901 -29.60 -59.34 3.98
C ASN A 901 -28.85 -58.85 2.73
N GLY A 902 -28.70 -57.54 2.56
CA GLY A 902 -28.05 -56.92 1.41
C GLY A 902 -26.56 -57.26 1.35
N LYS A 903 -26.16 -57.98 0.29
CA LYS A 903 -24.77 -58.04 -0.18
C LYS A 903 -24.53 -56.90 -1.15
N ASN A 904 -23.38 -56.25 -1.05
CA ASN A 904 -22.99 -55.22 -1.98
C ASN A 904 -22.46 -55.81 -3.29
N ASP A 905 -22.73 -55.12 -4.40
CA ASP A 905 -22.11 -55.39 -5.69
C ASP A 905 -20.59 -55.05 -5.63
N PRO A 906 -19.69 -56.00 -5.93
CA PRO A 906 -18.25 -55.74 -6.00
C PRO A 906 -17.87 -54.60 -6.96
N VAL A 907 -18.62 -54.39 -8.05
CA VAL A 907 -18.38 -53.31 -9.02
C VAL A 907 -18.67 -51.94 -8.41
N VAL A 908 -19.73 -51.84 -7.59
CA VAL A 908 -20.10 -50.60 -6.89
C VAL A 908 -19.03 -50.24 -5.86
N MET A 909 -18.54 -51.21 -5.09
CA MET A 909 -17.43 -50.98 -4.15
C MET A 909 -16.13 -50.60 -4.90
N GLN A 910 -15.81 -51.28 -6.02
CA GLN A 910 -14.63 -50.94 -6.83
C GLN A 910 -14.71 -49.52 -7.43
N ASN A 911 -15.91 -48.96 -7.63
CA ASN A 911 -16.06 -47.57 -8.07
C ASN A 911 -15.81 -46.57 -6.93
N PHE A 912 -16.22 -46.87 -5.69
CA PHE A 912 -15.83 -46.06 -4.54
C PHE A 912 -14.30 -46.03 -4.34
N GLU A 913 -13.62 -47.18 -4.43
CA GLU A 913 -12.16 -47.27 -4.27
C GLU A 913 -11.39 -46.32 -5.21
N LYS A 914 -11.91 -46.07 -6.43
CA LYS A 914 -11.32 -45.13 -7.40
C LYS A 914 -11.46 -43.65 -6.98
N THR A 915 -12.32 -43.34 -6.01
CA THR A 915 -12.57 -41.96 -5.53
C THR A 915 -11.73 -41.56 -4.31
N LYS A 916 -11.04 -42.50 -3.65
CA LYS A 916 -10.23 -42.26 -2.44
C LYS A 916 -9.19 -41.13 -2.59
N ALA A 917 -8.55 -41.03 -3.75
CA ALA A 917 -7.66 -39.92 -4.07
C ALA A 917 -8.39 -38.56 -4.04
N ARG A 918 -9.57 -38.48 -4.65
CA ARG A 918 -10.42 -37.27 -4.68
C ARG A 918 -10.85 -36.84 -3.28
N ILE A 919 -11.17 -37.78 -2.39
CA ILE A 919 -11.46 -37.49 -0.97
C ILE A 919 -10.23 -36.87 -0.28
N SER A 920 -9.02 -37.33 -0.61
CA SER A 920 -7.76 -36.82 -0.05
C SER A 920 -7.48 -35.37 -0.51
N THR A 921 -7.65 -35.10 -1.80
CA THR A 921 -7.56 -33.75 -2.38
C THR A 921 -8.59 -32.81 -1.76
N LEU A 922 -9.86 -33.23 -1.68
CA LEU A 922 -10.96 -32.43 -1.14
C LEU A 922 -10.82 -32.18 0.37
N ASN A 923 -10.36 -33.16 1.16
CA ASN A 923 -10.02 -32.96 2.57
C ASN A 923 -9.02 -31.82 2.77
N SER A 924 -8.08 -31.64 1.85
CA SER A 924 -7.03 -30.61 1.93
C SER A 924 -7.56 -29.25 1.47
N LEU A 925 -8.13 -29.18 0.26
CA LEU A 925 -8.61 -27.93 -0.35
C LEU A 925 -9.82 -27.29 0.38
N TYR A 926 -10.64 -28.09 1.06
CA TYR A 926 -11.81 -27.62 1.81
C TYR A 926 -11.64 -27.70 3.34
N GLY A 927 -10.48 -28.15 3.84
CA GLY A 927 -10.22 -28.29 5.27
C GLY A 927 -11.11 -29.34 5.95
N LEU A 928 -11.59 -30.34 5.22
CA LEU A 928 -12.48 -31.37 5.74
C LEU A 928 -11.69 -32.45 6.49
N ASN A 929 -12.33 -33.01 7.52
CA ASN A 929 -11.78 -34.07 8.37
C ASN A 929 -12.57 -35.39 8.18
N ILE A 930 -12.75 -35.83 6.93
CA ILE A 930 -13.48 -37.09 6.62
C ILE A 930 -12.62 -38.29 7.06
N ASN A 931 -12.86 -38.78 8.28
CA ASN A 931 -12.11 -39.89 8.90
C ASN A 931 -12.70 -41.28 8.60
N GLN A 932 -14.02 -41.40 8.49
CA GLN A 932 -14.69 -42.67 8.18
C GLN A 932 -16.05 -42.42 7.52
N LEU A 933 -16.35 -43.21 6.48
CA LEU A 933 -17.63 -43.19 5.76
C LEU A 933 -18.38 -44.51 5.94
N TYR A 934 -19.72 -44.44 5.95
CA TYR A 934 -20.61 -45.56 6.24
C TYR A 934 -21.64 -45.77 5.12
N TYR A 935 -22.18 -46.99 5.00
CA TYR A 935 -23.24 -47.32 4.05
C TYR A 935 -24.24 -48.33 4.62
N THR A 936 -25.50 -48.27 4.18
CA THR A 936 -26.53 -49.24 4.52
C THR A 936 -26.87 -50.16 3.34
N THR A 937 -26.74 -49.63 2.12
CA THR A 937 -27.05 -50.25 0.82
C THR A 937 -26.07 -49.79 -0.27
N ASP A 938 -26.10 -50.41 -1.46
CA ASP A 938 -25.34 -49.97 -2.64
C ASP A 938 -25.79 -48.62 -3.20
N GLU A 939 -27.00 -48.17 -2.85
CA GLU A 939 -27.51 -46.85 -3.21
C GLU A 939 -26.76 -45.75 -2.44
N ASP A 940 -26.44 -45.99 -1.16
CA ASP A 940 -25.60 -45.09 -0.36
C ASP A 940 -24.16 -45.03 -0.89
N ILE A 941 -23.59 -46.18 -1.32
CA ILE A 941 -22.25 -46.22 -1.92
C ILE A 941 -22.21 -45.38 -3.21
N ARG A 942 -23.24 -45.52 -4.07
CA ARG A 942 -23.39 -44.68 -5.27
C ARG A 942 -23.52 -43.20 -4.90
N TYR A 943 -24.43 -42.84 -4.01
CA TYR A 943 -24.62 -41.46 -3.55
C TYR A 943 -23.33 -40.81 -3.03
N ILE A 944 -22.54 -41.53 -2.20
CA ILE A 944 -21.24 -41.07 -1.69
C ILE A 944 -20.25 -40.89 -2.84
N THR A 945 -20.12 -41.90 -3.71
CA THR A 945 -19.23 -41.90 -4.88
C THR A 945 -19.54 -40.70 -5.79
N ASP A 946 -20.82 -40.46 -6.08
CA ASP A 946 -21.29 -39.43 -7.00
C ASP A 946 -21.18 -38.03 -6.38
N LYS A 947 -21.51 -37.83 -5.10
CA LYS A 947 -21.28 -36.54 -4.40
C LYS A 947 -19.79 -36.19 -4.33
N VAL A 948 -18.90 -37.15 -4.04
CA VAL A 948 -17.43 -36.94 -4.05
C VAL A 948 -16.94 -36.60 -5.46
N ASN A 949 -17.40 -37.33 -6.47
CA ASN A 949 -17.03 -37.08 -7.87
C ASN A 949 -17.49 -35.69 -8.32
N ASN A 950 -18.73 -35.32 -8.06
CA ASN A 950 -19.31 -34.05 -8.46
C ASN A 950 -18.61 -32.88 -7.75
N MET A 951 -18.35 -32.97 -6.43
CA MET A 951 -17.61 -31.92 -5.72
C MET A 951 -16.18 -31.75 -6.27
N TYR A 952 -15.49 -32.85 -6.59
CA TYR A 952 -14.17 -32.79 -7.23
C TYR A 952 -14.22 -32.16 -8.63
N GLN A 953 -15.17 -32.55 -9.49
CA GLN A 953 -15.31 -31.94 -10.82
C GLN A 953 -15.67 -30.46 -10.75
N THR A 954 -16.59 -30.07 -9.84
CA THR A 954 -16.88 -28.64 -9.58
C THR A 954 -15.63 -27.88 -9.14
N THR A 955 -14.76 -28.49 -8.32
CA THR A 955 -13.47 -27.89 -7.93
C THR A 955 -12.55 -27.68 -9.14
N VAL A 956 -12.46 -28.68 -10.03
CA VAL A 956 -11.71 -28.59 -11.30
C VAL A 956 -12.29 -27.51 -12.22
N ASP A 957 -13.61 -27.41 -12.36
CA ASP A 957 -14.28 -26.39 -13.19
C ASP A 957 -14.11 -24.96 -12.67
N LEU A 958 -14.21 -24.76 -11.35
CA LEU A 958 -13.98 -23.46 -10.70
C LEU A 958 -12.52 -23.02 -10.80
N ALA A 959 -11.57 -23.93 -10.54
CA ALA A 959 -10.15 -23.68 -10.70
C ALA A 959 -9.81 -23.37 -12.17
N TYR A 960 -10.40 -24.11 -13.12
CA TYR A 960 -10.22 -23.88 -14.54
C TYR A 960 -10.71 -22.48 -14.96
N ARG A 961 -11.96 -22.13 -14.64
CA ARG A 961 -12.52 -20.80 -14.96
C ARG A 961 -11.72 -19.66 -14.33
N SER A 962 -11.18 -19.85 -13.12
CA SER A 962 -10.40 -18.84 -12.40
C SER A 962 -8.99 -18.62 -12.97
N LEU A 963 -8.38 -19.66 -13.58
CA LEU A 963 -7.07 -19.57 -14.26
C LEU A 963 -7.18 -19.14 -15.73
N LEU A 964 -8.35 -19.27 -16.35
CA LEU A 964 -8.53 -19.09 -17.80
C LEU A 964 -8.32 -17.63 -18.25
N LEU A 965 -8.77 -16.64 -17.47
CA LEU A 965 -8.51 -15.22 -17.72
C LEU A 965 -7.04 -14.81 -17.43
N GLN A 966 -6.32 -15.60 -16.64
CA GLN A 966 -4.87 -15.41 -16.38
C GLN A 966 -4.00 -16.04 -17.49
N THR A 967 -4.59 -16.87 -18.35
CA THR A 967 -3.86 -17.68 -19.35
C THR A 967 -4.44 -17.50 -20.76
N ARG A 968 -5.14 -18.50 -21.29
CA ARG A 968 -5.54 -18.59 -22.71
C ARG A 968 -6.44 -17.43 -23.15
N LEU A 969 -7.20 -16.82 -22.24
CA LEU A 969 -8.03 -15.64 -22.54
C LEU A 969 -7.40 -14.27 -22.20
N LYS A 970 -6.25 -14.20 -21.50
CA LYS A 970 -5.59 -12.91 -21.12
C LYS A 970 -5.37 -12.02 -22.36
N LYS A 971 -4.94 -12.64 -23.47
CA LYS A 971 -4.74 -12.01 -24.80
C LYS A 971 -5.99 -11.34 -25.41
N TYR A 972 -7.20 -11.86 -25.16
CA TYR A 972 -8.43 -11.29 -25.72
C TYR A 972 -9.00 -10.21 -24.80
N LEU A 973 -8.96 -10.42 -23.48
CA LEU A 973 -9.42 -9.43 -22.51
C LEU A 973 -8.63 -8.11 -22.65
N TYR A 974 -7.30 -8.18 -22.81
CA TYR A 974 -6.44 -7.01 -23.02
C TYR A 974 -6.46 -6.48 -24.48
N SER A 975 -7.48 -6.85 -25.27
CA SER A 975 -7.69 -6.33 -26.63
C SER A 975 -8.93 -5.46 -26.78
N ILE A 976 -9.74 -5.33 -25.72
CA ILE A 976 -10.93 -4.47 -25.71
C ILE A 976 -10.48 -3.03 -25.50
N ASN A 977 -10.81 -2.15 -26.44
CA ASN A 977 -10.63 -0.70 -26.31
C ASN A 977 -11.96 -0.02 -25.93
N VAL A 978 -11.96 1.30 -25.73
CA VAL A 978 -13.18 2.11 -25.53
C VAL A 978 -13.18 3.26 -26.53
N LYS A 979 -14.33 3.54 -27.16
CA LYS A 979 -14.56 4.64 -28.11
C LYS A 979 -15.84 5.39 -27.76
N GLN A 980 -15.89 6.69 -28.01
CA GLN A 980 -17.09 7.48 -27.81
C GLN A 980 -17.89 7.56 -29.13
N VAL A 981 -19.20 7.36 -29.06
CA VAL A 981 -20.12 7.40 -30.21
C VAL A 981 -21.37 8.18 -29.79
N GLY A 982 -21.69 9.27 -30.49
CA GLY A 982 -22.83 10.13 -30.14
C GLY A 982 -22.81 10.63 -28.69
N GLY A 983 -21.62 10.98 -28.18
CA GLY A 983 -21.39 11.41 -26.81
C GLY A 983 -21.37 10.29 -25.74
N LYS A 984 -21.71 9.04 -26.08
CA LYS A 984 -21.70 7.90 -25.14
C LYS A 984 -20.45 7.05 -25.31
N TRP A 985 -19.83 6.63 -24.21
CA TRP A 985 -18.74 5.65 -24.22
C TRP A 985 -19.26 4.25 -24.58
N THR A 986 -18.55 3.55 -25.45
CA THR A 986 -18.86 2.21 -25.95
C THR A 986 -17.57 1.40 -26.11
N ASN A 987 -17.64 0.08 -25.93
CA ASN A 987 -16.47 -0.79 -26.11
C ASN A 987 -16.15 -0.94 -27.61
N ASP A 988 -14.86 -1.00 -27.95
CA ASP A 988 -14.38 -1.35 -29.28
C ASP A 988 -13.67 -2.71 -29.24
N TYR A 989 -14.29 -3.68 -29.91
CA TYR A 989 -13.83 -5.06 -29.98
C TYR A 989 -13.09 -5.36 -31.31
N SER A 990 -12.71 -4.32 -32.08
CA SER A 990 -12.12 -4.48 -33.41
C SER A 990 -10.83 -5.31 -33.38
N ARG A 991 -9.96 -5.07 -32.37
CA ARG A 991 -8.76 -5.86 -32.11
C ARG A 991 -9.09 -7.28 -31.60
N THR A 992 -10.12 -7.41 -30.78
CA THR A 992 -10.64 -8.70 -30.28
C THR A 992 -11.10 -9.61 -31.42
N LYS A 993 -11.94 -9.09 -32.33
CA LYS A 993 -12.40 -9.77 -33.56
C LYS A 993 -11.22 -10.25 -34.41
N ALA A 994 -10.21 -9.40 -34.60
CA ALA A 994 -9.00 -9.75 -35.34
C ALA A 994 -8.19 -10.89 -34.68
N LEU A 995 -8.06 -10.90 -33.35
CA LEU A 995 -7.36 -11.97 -32.62
C LEU A 995 -8.10 -13.32 -32.67
N PHE A 996 -9.44 -13.30 -32.59
CA PHE A 996 -10.24 -14.53 -32.74
C PHE A 996 -10.11 -15.11 -34.16
N ASN A 997 -10.20 -14.29 -35.20
CA ASN A 997 -9.95 -14.71 -36.58
C ASN A 997 -8.53 -15.28 -36.76
N ALA A 998 -7.51 -14.61 -36.21
CA ALA A 998 -6.12 -15.07 -36.27
C ALA A 998 -5.87 -16.38 -35.51
N THR A 999 -6.68 -16.69 -34.50
CA THR A 999 -6.66 -18.00 -33.82
C THR A 999 -7.39 -19.05 -34.66
N PHE A 1000 -8.54 -18.72 -35.26
CA PHE A 1000 -9.32 -19.62 -36.12
C PHE A 1000 -8.52 -20.10 -37.34
N TYR A 1001 -7.78 -19.20 -38.01
CA TYR A 1001 -6.88 -19.59 -39.11
C TYR A 1001 -5.74 -20.55 -38.70
N LYS A 1002 -5.43 -20.69 -37.40
CA LYS A 1002 -4.40 -21.60 -36.87
C LYS A 1002 -5.00 -22.89 -36.30
N SER A 1003 -6.12 -22.78 -35.60
CA SER A 1003 -6.86 -23.90 -35.00
C SER A 1003 -8.33 -23.50 -34.83
N PRO A 1004 -9.22 -23.88 -35.76
CA PRO A 1004 -10.66 -23.60 -35.67
C PRO A 1004 -11.30 -24.18 -34.41
N GLU A 1005 -10.86 -25.37 -33.99
CA GLU A 1005 -11.35 -26.03 -32.77
C GLU A 1005 -11.00 -25.18 -31.53
N ASN A 1006 -9.75 -24.72 -31.39
CA ASN A 1006 -9.36 -23.88 -30.26
C ASN A 1006 -10.03 -22.51 -30.30
N ALA A 1007 -10.27 -21.93 -31.48
CA ALA A 1007 -10.98 -20.67 -31.60
C ALA A 1007 -12.45 -20.77 -31.15
N LEU A 1008 -13.12 -21.90 -31.41
CA LEU A 1008 -14.47 -22.16 -30.88
C LEU A 1008 -14.46 -22.33 -29.35
N TYR A 1009 -13.51 -23.07 -28.79
CA TYR A 1009 -13.34 -23.15 -27.32
C TYR A 1009 -13.05 -21.75 -26.71
N ASP A 1010 -12.04 -21.03 -27.23
CA ASP A 1010 -11.66 -19.68 -26.77
C ASP A 1010 -12.88 -18.72 -26.79
N LEU A 1011 -13.64 -18.68 -27.90
CA LEU A 1011 -14.73 -17.71 -28.09
C LEU A 1011 -15.97 -18.04 -27.26
N SER A 1012 -16.39 -19.31 -27.25
CA SER A 1012 -17.55 -19.73 -26.45
C SER A 1012 -17.30 -19.55 -24.95
N GLU A 1013 -16.07 -19.80 -24.47
CA GLU A 1013 -15.71 -19.52 -23.09
C GLU A 1013 -15.69 -18.02 -22.80
N TYR A 1014 -15.03 -17.20 -23.63
CA TYR A 1014 -14.95 -15.74 -23.49
C TYR A 1014 -16.33 -15.08 -23.37
N LEU A 1015 -17.28 -15.47 -24.23
CA LEU A 1015 -18.67 -14.98 -24.17
C LEU A 1015 -19.41 -15.44 -22.89
N SER A 1016 -18.98 -16.52 -22.25
CA SER A 1016 -19.58 -17.07 -21.02
C SER A 1016 -19.02 -16.50 -19.69
N PHE A 1017 -18.24 -15.41 -19.73
CA PHE A 1017 -17.76 -14.70 -18.53
C PHE A 1017 -18.42 -13.35 -18.28
N PHE A 1018 -19.03 -12.72 -19.29
CA PHE A 1018 -19.37 -11.30 -19.24
C PHE A 1018 -20.76 -11.00 -19.81
N GLU A 1019 -21.74 -10.76 -18.93
CA GLU A 1019 -23.11 -10.37 -19.30
C GLU A 1019 -23.17 -9.13 -20.21
N HIS A 1020 -22.18 -8.24 -20.13
CA HIS A 1020 -22.09 -7.05 -20.97
C HIS A 1020 -21.54 -7.31 -22.39
N HIS A 1021 -20.96 -8.49 -22.66
CA HIS A 1021 -20.48 -8.85 -24.01
C HIS A 1021 -21.59 -9.45 -24.90
N LEU A 1022 -22.80 -9.62 -24.39
CA LEU A 1022 -24.00 -9.88 -25.21
C LEU A 1022 -24.29 -8.74 -26.21
N LYS A 1023 -23.67 -7.56 -26.02
CA LYS A 1023 -23.70 -6.43 -26.97
C LYS A 1023 -22.60 -6.48 -28.04
N TRP A 1024 -21.68 -7.46 -28.00
CA TRP A 1024 -20.65 -7.65 -29.02
C TRP A 1024 -21.18 -8.52 -30.17
N LYS A 1025 -21.97 -7.89 -31.04
CA LYS A 1025 -22.71 -8.55 -32.13
C LYS A 1025 -21.80 -9.29 -33.11
N GLU A 1026 -20.59 -8.79 -33.36
CA GLU A 1026 -19.60 -9.48 -34.19
C GLU A 1026 -19.00 -10.72 -33.53
N GLY A 1027 -19.01 -10.80 -32.19
CA GLY A 1027 -18.64 -12.01 -31.46
C GLY A 1027 -19.69 -13.11 -31.57
N LEU A 1028 -20.98 -12.73 -31.59
CA LEU A 1028 -22.10 -13.65 -31.83
C LEU A 1028 -22.10 -14.18 -33.27
N LEU A 1029 -21.84 -13.32 -34.26
CA LEU A 1029 -21.63 -13.71 -35.66
C LEU A 1029 -20.46 -14.70 -35.82
N LEU A 1030 -19.32 -14.44 -35.15
CA LEU A 1030 -18.20 -15.40 -35.14
C LEU A 1030 -18.57 -16.71 -34.46
N LEU A 1031 -19.39 -16.70 -33.40
CA LEU A 1031 -19.81 -17.92 -32.70
C LEU A 1031 -20.70 -18.81 -33.59
N SER A 1032 -21.69 -18.23 -34.29
CA SER A 1032 -22.51 -18.95 -35.27
C SER A 1032 -21.64 -19.56 -36.37
N TYR A 1033 -20.77 -18.76 -37.01
CA TYR A 1033 -19.87 -19.23 -38.06
C TYR A 1033 -18.92 -20.35 -37.59
N TYR A 1034 -18.37 -20.26 -36.36
CA TYR A 1034 -17.48 -21.29 -35.82
C TYR A 1034 -18.24 -22.58 -35.45
N ILE A 1035 -19.51 -22.49 -35.02
CA ILE A 1035 -20.38 -23.65 -34.80
C ILE A 1035 -20.67 -24.38 -36.11
N ASP A 1036 -21.00 -23.66 -37.18
CA ASP A 1036 -21.24 -24.26 -38.49
C ASP A 1036 -19.99 -24.92 -39.07
N TYR A 1037 -18.85 -24.27 -38.96
CA TYR A 1037 -17.57 -24.86 -39.35
C TYR A 1037 -17.27 -26.14 -38.54
N ALA A 1038 -17.57 -26.17 -37.24
CA ALA A 1038 -17.43 -27.35 -36.40
C ALA A 1038 -18.37 -28.50 -36.79
N LYS A 1039 -19.59 -28.17 -37.27
CA LYS A 1039 -20.55 -29.14 -37.82
C LYS A 1039 -20.06 -29.68 -39.18
N GLU A 1040 -19.53 -28.83 -40.05
CA GLU A 1040 -18.95 -29.25 -41.34
C GLU A 1040 -17.71 -30.14 -41.21
N GLN A 1041 -16.78 -29.77 -40.33
CA GLN A 1041 -15.53 -30.52 -40.11
C GLN A 1041 -15.70 -31.71 -39.13
N GLY A 1042 -16.93 -31.95 -38.63
CA GLY A 1042 -17.26 -33.13 -37.82
C GLY A 1042 -16.69 -33.14 -36.39
N PHE A 1043 -16.36 -31.98 -35.80
CA PHE A 1043 -15.89 -31.89 -34.42
C PHE A 1043 -16.92 -31.28 -33.44
N TYR A 1044 -18.11 -30.87 -33.91
CA TYR A 1044 -19.18 -30.29 -33.10
C TYR A 1044 -19.53 -31.12 -31.85
N GLU A 1045 -19.81 -32.42 -32.00
CA GLU A 1045 -20.18 -33.31 -30.88
C GLU A 1045 -19.11 -33.37 -29.78
N ASN A 1046 -17.82 -33.29 -30.17
CA ASN A 1046 -16.71 -33.26 -29.22
C ASN A 1046 -16.67 -31.93 -28.46
N TRP A 1047 -16.92 -30.81 -29.15
CA TRP A 1047 -17.05 -29.49 -28.50
C TRP A 1047 -18.26 -29.45 -27.55
N VAL A 1048 -19.44 -29.93 -27.97
CA VAL A 1048 -20.65 -29.98 -27.11
C VAL A 1048 -20.39 -30.82 -25.86
N THR A 1049 -19.90 -32.05 -26.02
CA THR A 1049 -19.61 -32.96 -24.91
C THR A 1049 -18.58 -32.36 -23.94
N SER A 1050 -17.55 -31.70 -24.47
CA SER A 1050 -16.44 -31.16 -23.66
C SER A 1050 -16.71 -29.78 -23.06
N SER A 1051 -17.70 -29.05 -23.57
CA SER A 1051 -17.99 -27.65 -23.20
C SER A 1051 -19.35 -27.48 -22.50
N ASN A 1052 -19.97 -28.56 -22.03
CA ASN A 1052 -21.34 -28.54 -21.50
C ASN A 1052 -21.58 -27.45 -20.44
N VAL A 1053 -20.61 -27.17 -19.54
CA VAL A 1053 -20.71 -26.08 -18.56
C VAL A 1053 -20.76 -24.71 -19.24
N THR A 1054 -19.86 -24.45 -20.19
CA THR A 1054 -19.83 -23.22 -21.00
C THR A 1054 -21.12 -23.05 -21.81
N ILE A 1055 -21.60 -24.11 -22.46
CA ILE A 1055 -22.87 -24.10 -23.20
C ILE A 1055 -24.07 -23.84 -22.28
N THR A 1056 -24.07 -24.43 -21.08
CA THR A 1056 -25.10 -24.17 -20.06
C THR A 1056 -25.08 -22.69 -19.66
N HIS A 1057 -23.90 -22.12 -19.40
CA HIS A 1057 -23.76 -20.69 -19.05
C HIS A 1057 -24.22 -19.78 -20.20
N LEU A 1058 -23.88 -20.08 -21.46
CA LEU A 1058 -24.36 -19.32 -22.62
C LEU A 1058 -25.89 -19.37 -22.73
N LYS A 1059 -26.51 -20.55 -22.56
CA LYS A 1059 -27.98 -20.71 -22.57
C LYS A 1059 -28.66 -20.04 -21.38
N SER A 1060 -28.04 -20.05 -20.20
CA SER A 1060 -28.51 -19.28 -19.02
C SER A 1060 -28.31 -17.76 -19.18
N ALA A 1061 -27.49 -17.32 -20.13
CA ALA A 1061 -27.34 -15.93 -20.55
C ALA A 1061 -28.18 -15.61 -21.81
N GLY A 1062 -29.21 -16.40 -22.10
CA GLY A 1062 -30.15 -16.20 -23.21
C GLY A 1062 -29.66 -16.65 -24.60
N ILE A 1063 -28.40 -17.08 -24.76
CA ILE A 1063 -27.86 -17.49 -26.07
C ILE A 1063 -28.35 -18.89 -26.44
N LEU A 1064 -29.24 -18.94 -27.42
CA LEU A 1064 -29.75 -20.14 -28.06
C LEU A 1064 -29.13 -20.27 -29.46
N PHE A 1065 -28.75 -21.48 -29.85
CA PHE A 1065 -28.19 -21.77 -31.17
C PHE A 1065 -28.88 -22.96 -31.84
N ALA A 1066 -29.09 -22.86 -33.15
CA ALA A 1066 -29.96 -23.75 -33.89
C ALA A 1066 -29.30 -25.12 -34.17
N GLU A 1067 -29.88 -26.17 -33.60
CA GLU A 1067 -29.50 -27.57 -33.84
C GLU A 1067 -30.25 -28.22 -35.02
N SER A 1068 -31.27 -27.54 -35.53
CA SER A 1068 -32.03 -27.91 -36.73
C SER A 1068 -32.37 -26.64 -37.52
N ILE A 1069 -33.21 -26.73 -38.55
CA ILE A 1069 -33.74 -25.52 -39.21
C ILE A 1069 -34.69 -24.72 -38.30
N ASN A 1070 -35.30 -25.33 -37.28
CA ASN A 1070 -36.24 -24.64 -36.40
C ASN A 1070 -35.61 -24.33 -35.04
N LEU A 1071 -35.75 -23.09 -34.57
CA LEU A 1071 -35.41 -22.66 -33.21
C LEU A 1071 -36.53 -21.76 -32.66
N LYS A 1072 -37.02 -22.06 -31.45
CA LYS A 1072 -37.93 -21.18 -30.69
C LYS A 1072 -37.31 -20.81 -29.35
N ALA A 1073 -37.40 -19.54 -28.99
CA ALA A 1073 -37.05 -18.97 -27.69
C ALA A 1073 -38.21 -19.11 -26.67
N ASN A 1074 -38.07 -18.46 -25.51
CA ASN A 1074 -39.02 -18.49 -24.40
C ASN A 1074 -39.75 -17.14 -24.22
N GLN A 1075 -40.05 -16.72 -22.98
CA GLN A 1075 -40.75 -15.45 -22.69
C GLN A 1075 -39.84 -14.45 -21.94
N GLU A 1076 -38.54 -14.54 -22.20
CA GLU A 1076 -37.48 -13.69 -21.67
C GLU A 1076 -36.60 -13.25 -22.85
N ASN A 1077 -35.94 -12.11 -22.77
CA ASN A 1077 -34.99 -11.64 -23.80
C ASN A 1077 -33.93 -12.71 -24.13
N ASN A 1078 -33.93 -13.20 -25.36
CA ASN A 1078 -33.10 -14.29 -25.87
C ASN A 1078 -32.22 -13.81 -27.04
N ILE A 1079 -31.17 -14.57 -27.34
CA ILE A 1079 -30.25 -14.35 -28.47
C ILE A 1079 -30.30 -15.60 -29.34
N LEU A 1080 -30.95 -15.52 -30.50
CA LEU A 1080 -31.17 -16.64 -31.40
C LEU A 1080 -30.13 -16.63 -32.51
N LEU A 1081 -29.22 -17.62 -32.49
CA LEU A 1081 -28.20 -17.84 -33.51
C LEU A 1081 -28.62 -19.01 -34.42
N GLY A 1082 -28.98 -18.70 -35.65
CA GLY A 1082 -29.21 -19.72 -36.67
C GLY A 1082 -27.91 -20.35 -37.18
N ASN A 1083 -28.08 -21.22 -38.18
CA ASN A 1083 -27.04 -22.00 -38.83
C ASN A 1083 -27.15 -21.87 -40.36
N LYS A 1084 -26.13 -22.33 -41.09
CA LYS A 1084 -25.95 -22.20 -42.55
C LYS A 1084 -26.97 -22.87 -43.51
N ASN A 1085 -28.21 -23.06 -43.07
CA ASN A 1085 -29.32 -23.61 -43.86
C ASN A 1085 -30.50 -22.64 -43.77
N ASP A 1086 -31.51 -22.76 -44.63
CA ASP A 1086 -32.74 -21.94 -44.51
C ASP A 1086 -33.42 -22.21 -43.13
N ASN A 1087 -33.28 -21.27 -42.18
CA ASN A 1087 -33.72 -21.38 -40.78
C ASN A 1087 -35.09 -20.72 -40.55
N GLN A 1088 -35.81 -21.18 -39.51
CA GLN A 1088 -36.96 -20.51 -38.93
C GLN A 1088 -36.65 -20.21 -37.45
N LEU A 1089 -36.35 -18.95 -37.15
CA LEU A 1089 -36.05 -18.46 -35.80
C LEU A 1089 -37.27 -17.69 -35.26
N ILE A 1090 -37.74 -18.05 -34.06
CA ILE A 1090 -38.95 -17.49 -33.43
C ILE A 1090 -38.64 -17.05 -31.98
N GLY A 1091 -38.76 -15.75 -31.70
CA GLY A 1091 -38.57 -15.14 -30.37
C GLY A 1091 -39.64 -15.50 -29.35
N ASP A 1092 -40.90 -15.11 -29.63
CA ASP A 1092 -42.11 -15.19 -28.80
C ASP A 1092 -42.41 -13.93 -27.97
N LEU A 1093 -41.76 -13.73 -26.81
CA LEU A 1093 -41.94 -12.52 -25.96
C LEU A 1093 -40.61 -12.08 -25.32
N GLY A 1094 -40.25 -10.81 -25.47
CA GLY A 1094 -39.02 -10.21 -24.93
C GLY A 1094 -38.39 -9.25 -25.93
N ASP A 1095 -37.37 -8.47 -25.53
CA ASP A 1095 -36.53 -7.77 -26.52
C ASP A 1095 -35.42 -8.73 -26.97
N ASP A 1096 -35.65 -9.46 -28.06
CA ASP A 1096 -34.77 -10.52 -28.56
C ASP A 1096 -33.72 -10.00 -29.53
N LEU A 1097 -32.67 -10.81 -29.76
CA LEU A 1097 -31.67 -10.56 -30.78
C LEU A 1097 -31.55 -11.76 -31.73
N LEU A 1098 -31.91 -11.58 -33.00
CA LEU A 1098 -31.97 -12.63 -34.00
C LEU A 1098 -30.84 -12.50 -35.03
N ILE A 1099 -30.11 -13.59 -35.26
CA ILE A 1099 -29.07 -13.71 -36.29
C ILE A 1099 -29.36 -14.96 -37.12
N GLY A 1100 -29.78 -14.79 -38.38
CA GLY A 1100 -30.08 -15.90 -39.29
C GLY A 1100 -28.87 -16.81 -39.56
N GLY A 1101 -27.79 -16.24 -40.10
CA GLY A 1101 -26.57 -16.96 -40.41
C GLY A 1101 -26.28 -16.91 -41.90
N LEU A 1102 -26.32 -18.06 -42.58
CA LEU A 1102 -26.26 -18.16 -44.05
C LEU A 1102 -27.46 -18.99 -44.53
N GLY A 1103 -28.30 -18.48 -45.41
CA GLY A 1103 -29.49 -19.20 -45.83
C GLY A 1103 -30.44 -18.37 -46.69
N ASN A 1104 -31.73 -18.59 -46.47
CA ASN A 1104 -32.83 -17.72 -46.86
C ASN A 1104 -33.83 -17.80 -45.68
N ASP A 1105 -33.50 -17.08 -44.63
CA ASP A 1105 -34.04 -17.34 -43.29
C ASP A 1105 -35.41 -16.69 -43.08
N THR A 1106 -36.23 -17.31 -42.24
CA THR A 1106 -37.48 -16.74 -41.73
C THR A 1106 -37.25 -16.34 -40.27
N LEU A 1107 -37.09 -15.04 -40.04
CA LEU A 1107 -36.87 -14.46 -38.72
C LEU A 1107 -38.17 -13.88 -38.20
N LYS A 1108 -38.51 -14.18 -36.96
CA LYS A 1108 -39.63 -13.57 -36.24
C LYS A 1108 -39.20 -13.39 -34.80
N GLY A 1109 -39.17 -12.16 -34.30
CA GLY A 1109 -39.06 -11.87 -32.88
C GLY A 1109 -40.38 -12.22 -32.20
N GLY A 1110 -41.23 -11.24 -31.89
CA GLY A 1110 -42.62 -11.51 -31.55
C GLY A 1110 -43.35 -10.29 -31.03
N TYR A 1111 -43.20 -10.02 -29.74
CA TYR A 1111 -43.65 -8.80 -29.07
C TYR A 1111 -42.55 -8.33 -28.11
N GLY A 1112 -42.09 -7.09 -28.29
CA GLY A 1112 -40.90 -6.52 -27.65
C GLY A 1112 -40.16 -5.57 -28.59
N SER A 1113 -39.01 -5.03 -28.17
CA SER A 1113 -38.15 -4.20 -29.04
C SER A 1113 -37.03 -5.05 -29.69
N ASP A 1114 -37.39 -5.83 -30.71
CA ASP A 1114 -36.52 -6.88 -31.25
C ASP A 1114 -35.35 -6.33 -32.08
N THR A 1115 -34.24 -7.08 -32.18
CA THR A 1115 -33.01 -6.65 -32.85
C THR A 1115 -32.46 -7.70 -33.82
N TYR A 1116 -32.47 -7.38 -35.12
CA TYR A 1116 -32.06 -8.29 -36.19
C TYR A 1116 -30.68 -7.93 -36.73
N ILE A 1117 -29.73 -8.87 -36.68
CA ILE A 1117 -28.33 -8.62 -37.06
C ILE A 1117 -27.99 -9.24 -38.41
N PHE A 1118 -27.53 -8.38 -39.32
CA PHE A 1118 -27.13 -8.76 -40.67
C PHE A 1118 -25.63 -8.51 -40.93
N SER A 1119 -25.05 -9.37 -41.75
CA SER A 1119 -23.72 -9.20 -42.32
C SER A 1119 -23.67 -9.69 -43.78
N LYS A 1120 -22.60 -9.37 -44.50
CA LYS A 1120 -22.48 -9.71 -45.93
C LYS A 1120 -22.43 -11.21 -46.16
N GLY A 1121 -23.34 -11.69 -46.99
CA GLY A 1121 -23.47 -13.10 -47.35
C GLY A 1121 -24.61 -13.85 -46.66
N HIS A 1122 -25.39 -13.22 -45.76
CA HIS A 1122 -26.50 -13.88 -45.05
C HIS A 1122 -27.49 -14.57 -46.01
N GLY A 1123 -28.14 -13.85 -46.92
CA GLY A 1123 -29.06 -14.51 -47.86
C GLY A 1123 -30.15 -13.62 -48.44
N GLN A 1124 -31.32 -14.25 -48.65
CA GLN A 1124 -32.58 -13.59 -48.97
C GLN A 1124 -33.59 -13.86 -47.85
N ASP A 1125 -33.40 -13.16 -46.74
CA ASP A 1125 -34.09 -13.43 -45.49
C ASP A 1125 -35.40 -12.61 -45.38
N VAL A 1126 -36.37 -13.13 -44.62
CA VAL A 1126 -37.70 -12.54 -44.42
C VAL A 1126 -37.95 -12.34 -42.94
N ILE A 1127 -38.25 -11.11 -42.54
CA ILE A 1127 -38.61 -10.74 -41.16
C ILE A 1127 -40.14 -10.64 -41.05
N TYR A 1128 -40.71 -11.20 -39.97
CA TYR A 1128 -42.14 -11.12 -39.64
C TYR A 1128 -42.35 -10.62 -38.20
N GLU A 1129 -42.69 -9.34 -38.04
CA GLU A 1129 -43.14 -8.79 -36.75
C GLU A 1129 -44.64 -9.08 -36.52
N ASP A 1130 -45.02 -9.39 -35.28
CA ASP A 1130 -46.38 -9.13 -34.81
C ASP A 1130 -46.43 -7.72 -34.18
N SER A 1131 -47.62 -7.16 -33.98
CA SER A 1131 -47.79 -6.01 -33.08
C SER A 1131 -49.23 -5.92 -32.60
N ASP A 1132 -49.42 -5.69 -31.29
CA ASP A 1132 -50.75 -5.48 -30.72
C ASP A 1132 -50.88 -4.10 -30.07
N THR A 1133 -52.09 -3.57 -30.17
CA THR A 1133 -52.62 -2.39 -29.49
C THR A 1133 -52.32 -2.29 -27.99
N GLN A 1134 -52.00 -3.40 -27.32
CA GLN A 1134 -51.63 -3.42 -25.90
C GLN A 1134 -50.14 -3.12 -25.62
N HIS A 1135 -49.23 -3.31 -26.58
CA HIS A 1135 -47.76 -3.22 -26.34
C HIS A 1135 -47.04 -2.11 -27.13
N ARG A 1136 -47.71 -1.51 -28.12
CA ARG A 1136 -47.24 -0.42 -29.04
C ARG A 1136 -46.41 0.75 -28.49
N GLU A 1137 -46.35 1.01 -27.20
CA GLU A 1137 -45.47 2.06 -26.65
C GLU A 1137 -44.05 1.54 -26.37
N HIS A 1138 -43.83 0.22 -26.50
CA HIS A 1138 -42.57 -0.49 -26.25
C HIS A 1138 -42.18 -1.53 -27.34
N ASP A 1139 -42.94 -1.65 -28.44
CA ASP A 1139 -42.52 -2.37 -29.66
C ASP A 1139 -41.71 -1.41 -30.57
N ILE A 1140 -40.37 -1.46 -30.58
CA ILE A 1140 -39.51 -0.70 -31.52
C ILE A 1140 -38.35 -1.55 -32.02
N ASP A 1141 -38.50 -2.09 -33.22
CA ASP A 1141 -37.57 -3.06 -33.79
C ASP A 1141 -36.36 -2.40 -34.47
N ILE A 1142 -35.21 -3.07 -34.38
CA ILE A 1142 -33.91 -2.57 -34.86
C ILE A 1142 -33.30 -3.56 -35.86
N LEU A 1143 -33.28 -3.19 -37.13
CA LEU A 1143 -32.46 -3.85 -38.14
C LEU A 1143 -31.06 -3.23 -38.17
N GLU A 1144 -30.02 -4.00 -37.84
CA GLU A 1144 -28.64 -3.52 -37.78
C GLU A 1144 -27.68 -4.33 -38.66
N PHE A 1145 -26.89 -3.61 -39.46
CA PHE A 1145 -25.86 -4.19 -40.33
C PHE A 1145 -24.47 -3.96 -39.73
N THR A 1146 -23.64 -5.02 -39.69
CA THR A 1146 -22.33 -4.97 -39.00
C THR A 1146 -21.11 -4.72 -39.92
N ASP A 1147 -21.22 -5.02 -41.22
CA ASP A 1147 -20.16 -4.83 -42.22
C ASP A 1147 -20.66 -4.26 -43.57
N VAL A 1148 -21.88 -3.71 -43.56
CA VAL A 1148 -22.51 -3.01 -44.68
C VAL A 1148 -22.56 -1.52 -44.41
N ASN A 1149 -22.14 -0.71 -45.38
CA ASN A 1149 -22.25 0.75 -45.31
C ASN A 1149 -23.64 1.20 -45.77
N TYR A 1150 -24.18 2.26 -45.16
CA TYR A 1150 -25.47 2.85 -45.56
C TYR A 1150 -25.56 3.21 -47.06
N ALA A 1151 -24.44 3.52 -47.71
CA ALA A 1151 -24.38 3.82 -49.15
C ALA A 1151 -24.46 2.57 -50.07
N GLU A 1152 -24.26 1.36 -49.52
CA GLU A 1152 -24.47 0.09 -50.21
C GLU A 1152 -25.96 -0.31 -50.12
N VAL A 1153 -26.58 -0.09 -48.96
CA VAL A 1153 -28.00 -0.38 -48.69
C VAL A 1153 -28.94 0.50 -49.52
N LYS A 1154 -29.91 -0.13 -50.19
CA LYS A 1154 -31.10 0.52 -50.75
C LYS A 1154 -32.33 -0.10 -50.12
N PHE A 1155 -33.36 0.71 -49.90
CA PHE A 1155 -34.63 0.27 -49.37
C PHE A 1155 -35.78 0.88 -50.17
N ARG A 1156 -36.88 0.13 -50.30
CA ARG A 1156 -38.13 0.57 -50.93
C ARG A 1156 -39.31 -0.13 -50.26
N ARG A 1157 -40.46 0.52 -50.24
CA ARG A 1157 -41.71 -0.12 -49.81
C ARG A 1157 -42.37 -0.85 -51.00
N GLU A 1158 -42.80 -2.07 -50.80
CA GLU A 1158 -43.73 -2.79 -51.70
C GLU A 1158 -44.99 -3.14 -50.91
N ASP A 1159 -46.14 -2.61 -51.31
CA ASP A 1159 -47.43 -2.74 -50.60
C ASP A 1159 -47.37 -2.46 -49.08
N ASN A 1160 -47.16 -3.46 -48.23
CA ASN A 1160 -46.96 -3.29 -46.78
C ASN A 1160 -45.52 -3.50 -46.30
N ASP A 1161 -44.65 -4.02 -47.16
CA ASP A 1161 -43.37 -4.63 -46.80
C ASP A 1161 -42.22 -3.65 -47.06
N LEU A 1162 -41.16 -3.73 -46.25
CA LEU A 1162 -39.92 -2.97 -46.42
C LEU A 1162 -38.86 -3.84 -47.09
N VAL A 1163 -38.68 -3.67 -48.41
CA VAL A 1163 -37.73 -4.45 -49.20
C VAL A 1163 -36.37 -3.76 -49.23
N ILE A 1164 -35.36 -4.42 -48.67
CA ILE A 1164 -33.99 -3.93 -48.50
C ILE A 1164 -33.04 -4.78 -49.36
N PHE A 1165 -32.09 -4.14 -50.05
CA PHE A 1165 -31.25 -4.79 -51.05
C PHE A 1165 -29.99 -3.97 -51.38
N GLY A 1166 -28.91 -4.64 -51.83
CA GLY A 1166 -27.78 -3.97 -52.52
C GLY A 1166 -26.38 -4.11 -51.90
N TYR A 1167 -26.20 -5.01 -50.92
CA TYR A 1167 -24.95 -5.24 -50.19
C TYR A 1167 -24.29 -6.59 -50.46
#